data_AF-D7FM10-F1
#
_entry.id   AF-D7FM10-F1
#
_cell.length_a   1.000
_cell.length_b   1.000
_cell.length_c   1.000
_cell.angle_alpha   90.00
_cell.angle_beta   90.00
_cell.angle_gamma   90.00
#
_symmetry.space_group_name_H-M   'P 1'
#
loop_
_entity.id
_entity.type
_entity.pdbx_description
1 polymer ?
#
loop_
_entity_poly.entity_id
_entity_poly.type
_entity_poly.pdbx_seq_one_letter_code
_entity_poly.pdbx_strand_id
1 'polypeptide(L)'
;MANSLSNCVRVLVFVHVQRVRVLGVVHDQPVGHLHLRKRSLAVFVRRASRLQMGLFQALNVGFLVAVATAQATLPCSLDTSLWTVASSEDAVTLATLLRCSDGDFAVQWVGEVIVTETIRVTNGTSLNITGDGSGATANGDHTTQLFVVEGGSSMHCTDMTFANGNASSGGAMFVGESSVRFSGATAFTGNVATDDTTDDGGHGGAIFAAYSTLVFDGSGDATLTTNSASRDGGAIYVLWSDISWESSESNVFSDNVADRNGGAIYTHGSTVSWDGDGTHLSYNSGTLGGAVYAYDSTVSWNGDGTYLTSNSANDGGAIYADASTVSWDGDATEFSHNSADSQGGVIHAAPGSTVYWDGDGTKFSFNLAYSDGGAIYTHLSTVYWDGDDTEFTNNYGGQGGSIRAYDSNMSWIGDGTQFSSSSSSEGGAMYVTRTNLSWDGNGTHFSNISASFAGGAIRAGDSILSWHGEMTFFSNNSASDDGGAINMDSAGSLWCDGNTIFSNNIAGGDGGALSVILVQAQDYLIPVVHMSGGAFVGNTAAGDGGATYISDIEDRYNFEDITYESNSATNGGAVAASRAEATGTFSRCSFLGNTASKNGGAVETFDGSEQFTSSLFKGNSADCAVCGDGYSPSLAHTCTRCSRSRRQGLMVATVFAALIAVCATVATFRYLLSTEFEERNIGCFHRKTFQAIPLQSFKIIIVVWQILTQFAAAANVTYPRVYQDFLSAIDVINVDLGSMISAGCLWSGIDFHDRLLVSTIAPLLAIGMLASTYLVALRRNATAGHAIIEIIRHKHVTVLLFVTFLVYSSVSSMVFQTFACDSLDDGNNYLRADYRILCTTSKHLALQVYAGVMVVVYPVGIPLLYAILLFQHRDILANASADKAGAQPIASLWEAYKPERFYYEVIECGRRIMLTGVVVFIYPNDAAQIAITILIAVFFFAVFDILSPYTSEFDMWLSRGGQVVVFLSMFDLLLLKVDVSHERSQSQQAYAGVLVAGHVLMFLAISAEVVGICYASRRNRVMEEDKAFLSFPGLRARATSNETPVFLRSPAS
;
A
#
# COMPACT_ATOMS: atom_id res chain seq x y z
N MET A 1 27.39 -44.65 17.20
CA MET A 1 27.70 -44.18 18.56
C MET A 1 26.45 -43.51 19.13
N ALA A 2 25.88 -44.11 20.19
CA ALA A 2 24.88 -43.64 21.19
C ALA A 2 23.57 -42.95 20.74
N ASN A 3 22.37 -43.11 21.32
CA ASN A 3 21.68 -44.01 22.29
C ASN A 3 20.19 -43.54 22.24
N SER A 4 19.18 -44.39 21.95
CA SER A 4 18.35 -45.22 22.87
C SER A 4 17.49 -44.48 23.94
N LEU A 5 16.15 -44.51 23.71
CA LEU A 5 15.01 -44.83 24.62
C LEU A 5 14.84 -44.16 26.02
N SER A 6 13.64 -43.63 26.32
CA SER A 6 12.65 -44.28 27.23
C SER A 6 11.36 -43.44 27.48
N ASN A 7 10.25 -44.17 27.67
CA ASN A 7 8.91 -43.73 28.08
C ASN A 7 8.80 -43.63 29.62
N CYS A 8 7.89 -42.80 30.17
CA CYS A 8 6.92 -43.22 31.22
C CYS A 8 5.87 -42.14 31.61
N VAL A 9 4.60 -42.41 31.25
CA VAL A 9 3.31 -42.28 31.97
C VAL A 9 3.23 -41.48 33.29
N ARG A 10 2.25 -40.55 33.38
CA ARG A 10 1.24 -40.48 34.46
C ARG A 10 -0.02 -39.67 34.08
N VAL A 11 -1.14 -40.16 34.61
CA VAL A 11 -2.57 -39.90 34.30
C VAL A 11 -3.22 -39.04 35.40
N LEU A 12 -4.31 -38.32 35.04
CA LEU A 12 -5.54 -37.89 35.78
C LEU A 12 -5.80 -36.37 35.68
N VAL A 13 -7.02 -35.81 35.48
CA VAL A 13 -8.40 -36.27 35.15
C VAL A 13 -9.26 -35.01 34.86
N PHE A 14 -10.18 -35.10 33.87
CA PHE A 14 -11.50 -34.46 33.61
C PHE A 14 -11.82 -33.01 34.08
N VAL A 15 -12.59 -32.18 33.36
CA VAL A 15 -14.02 -32.31 32.99
C VAL A 15 -14.39 -31.31 31.87
N HIS A 16 -15.05 -31.71 30.77
CA HIS A 16 -16.31 -31.07 30.31
C HIS A 16 -17.02 -31.80 29.16
N VAL A 17 -18.35 -31.74 29.24
CA VAL A 17 -19.40 -32.51 28.58
C VAL A 17 -19.59 -32.08 27.12
N GLN A 18 -19.60 -33.04 26.19
CA GLN A 18 -20.04 -32.84 24.80
C GLN A 18 -21.57 -32.92 24.67
N ARG A 19 -22.12 -31.94 23.96
CA ARG A 19 -23.51 -31.84 23.51
C ARG A 19 -23.80 -32.79 22.34
N VAL A 20 -25.05 -33.24 22.32
CA VAL A 20 -25.68 -34.16 21.36
C VAL A 20 -25.82 -33.54 19.97
N ARG A 21 -25.42 -34.30 18.94
CA ARG A 21 -25.77 -34.09 17.52
C ARG A 21 -27.17 -34.59 17.23
N VAL A 22 -27.92 -33.85 16.42
CA VAL A 22 -28.94 -34.43 15.53
C VAL A 22 -28.70 -33.88 14.12
N LEU A 23 -28.39 -34.80 13.20
CA LEU A 23 -28.31 -34.59 11.77
C LEU A 23 -29.72 -34.53 11.15
N GLY A 24 -29.88 -33.70 10.13
CA GLY A 24 -30.94 -33.81 9.13
C GLY A 24 -30.45 -33.22 7.81
N VAL A 25 -30.13 -34.08 6.86
CA VAL A 25 -29.78 -33.78 5.46
C VAL A 25 -30.97 -34.22 4.59
N VAL A 26 -31.31 -33.48 3.53
CA VAL A 26 -31.45 -33.95 2.13
C VAL A 26 -32.05 -32.84 1.23
N HIS A 27 -31.32 -32.61 0.12
CA HIS A 27 -31.57 -31.97 -1.19
C HIS A 27 -32.98 -31.50 -1.64
N ASP A 28 -33.05 -30.34 -2.33
CA ASP A 28 -33.20 -30.24 -3.81
C ASP A 28 -33.11 -28.78 -4.34
N GLN A 29 -32.72 -28.64 -5.61
CA GLN A 29 -32.69 -27.43 -6.50
C GLN A 29 -33.52 -27.78 -7.77
N PRO A 30 -33.89 -26.89 -8.75
CA PRO A 30 -33.76 -25.42 -8.89
C PRO A 30 -34.99 -24.67 -9.54
N VAL A 31 -34.86 -23.33 -9.71
CA VAL A 31 -35.52 -22.35 -10.64
C VAL A 31 -36.98 -21.86 -10.38
N GLY A 32 -37.17 -20.52 -10.38
CA GLY A 32 -38.39 -19.86 -10.89
C GLY A 32 -38.85 -18.56 -10.20
N HIS A 33 -38.73 -17.42 -10.90
CA HIS A 33 -39.37 -16.14 -10.59
C HIS A 33 -40.89 -16.26 -10.32
N LEU A 34 -41.40 -15.63 -9.25
CA LEU A 34 -42.71 -14.96 -9.26
C LEU A 34 -42.91 -14.02 -8.05
N HIS A 35 -43.21 -12.76 -8.34
CA HIS A 35 -43.89 -11.80 -7.46
C HIS A 35 -45.21 -12.37 -6.89
N LEU A 36 -45.48 -12.20 -5.59
CA LEU A 36 -46.72 -11.64 -5.01
C LEU A 36 -46.83 -11.89 -3.48
N ARG A 37 -46.97 -10.76 -2.75
CA ARG A 37 -47.77 -10.51 -1.53
C ARG A 37 -47.90 -11.62 -0.46
N LYS A 38 -47.24 -11.38 0.69
CA LYS A 38 -47.72 -11.80 2.02
C LYS A 38 -47.54 -10.69 3.06
N ARG A 39 -48.40 -9.66 3.01
CA ARG A 39 -48.87 -8.95 4.22
C ARG A 39 -50.13 -9.67 4.71
N SER A 40 -50.42 -9.63 6.02
CA SER A 40 -51.67 -10.07 6.70
C SER A 40 -51.65 -11.36 7.56
N LEU A 41 -50.59 -11.66 8.33
CA LEU A 41 -50.72 -12.63 9.44
C LEU A 41 -49.96 -12.28 10.73
N ALA A 42 -49.03 -11.32 10.72
CA ALA A 42 -48.27 -10.91 11.91
C ALA A 42 -48.99 -9.87 12.81
N VAL A 43 -50.01 -9.19 12.30
CA VAL A 43 -50.73 -8.12 13.03
C VAL A 43 -51.76 -8.68 14.02
N PHE A 44 -52.30 -9.89 13.79
CA PHE A 44 -53.35 -10.44 14.66
C PHE A 44 -52.79 -11.14 15.91
N VAL A 45 -51.54 -11.63 15.88
CA VAL A 45 -50.90 -12.29 17.03
C VAL A 45 -50.32 -11.28 18.02
N ARG A 46 -49.89 -10.09 17.56
CA ARG A 46 -49.40 -9.00 18.44
C ARG A 46 -50.51 -8.29 19.25
N ARG A 47 -51.77 -8.29 18.77
CA ARG A 47 -52.91 -7.72 19.52
C ARG A 47 -53.36 -8.61 20.69
N ALA A 48 -53.17 -9.93 20.60
CA ALA A 48 -53.55 -10.87 21.66
C ALA A 48 -52.51 -10.95 22.79
N SER A 49 -51.22 -10.74 22.50
CA SER A 49 -50.15 -10.73 23.51
C SER A 49 -50.09 -9.43 24.32
N ARG A 50 -50.50 -8.28 23.75
CA ARG A 50 -50.62 -6.98 24.46
C ARG A 50 -51.64 -7.03 25.62
N LEU A 51 -52.68 -7.84 25.51
CA LEU A 51 -53.73 -7.98 26.54
C LEU A 51 -53.35 -8.93 27.69
N GLN A 52 -52.40 -9.85 27.50
CA GLN A 52 -52.00 -10.81 28.53
C GLN A 52 -50.73 -10.40 29.31
N MET A 53 -49.84 -9.59 28.73
CA MET A 53 -48.64 -9.09 29.42
C MET A 53 -48.88 -7.80 30.22
N GLY A 54 -49.87 -6.99 29.83
CA GLY A 54 -50.25 -5.77 30.57
C GLY A 54 -50.83 -6.03 31.97
N LEU A 55 -51.27 -7.25 32.27
CA LEU A 55 -51.80 -7.60 33.60
C LEU A 55 -50.73 -8.03 34.62
N PHE A 56 -49.49 -8.31 34.19
CA PHE A 56 -48.46 -8.91 35.05
C PHE A 56 -47.26 -8.00 35.38
N GLN A 57 -47.15 -6.81 34.76
CA GLN A 57 -46.10 -5.82 35.09
C GLN A 57 -46.60 -4.54 35.76
N ALA A 58 -47.91 -4.29 35.78
CA ALA A 58 -48.54 -3.18 36.52
C ALA A 58 -48.53 -3.36 38.07
N LEU A 59 -47.76 -4.32 38.60
CA LEU A 59 -47.72 -4.69 40.02
C LEU A 59 -46.44 -4.28 40.74
N ASN A 60 -45.50 -3.56 40.10
CA ASN A 60 -44.18 -3.32 40.72
C ASN A 60 -43.54 -1.94 40.51
N VAL A 61 -44.27 -0.94 40.02
CA VAL A 61 -43.78 0.45 39.97
C VAL A 61 -44.81 1.36 40.61
N GLY A 62 -44.47 1.92 41.78
CA GLY A 62 -45.06 3.16 42.33
C GLY A 62 -46.58 3.23 42.54
N PHE A 63 -47.23 2.22 43.13
CA PHE A 63 -48.63 2.36 43.59
C PHE A 63 -48.69 2.42 45.11
N LEU A 64 -48.29 3.55 45.71
CA LEU A 64 -48.40 3.73 47.16
C LEU A 64 -48.62 5.18 47.61
N VAL A 65 -49.46 5.95 46.90
CA VAL A 65 -50.25 7.02 47.53
C VAL A 65 -51.65 7.07 46.90
N ALA A 66 -52.67 7.02 47.76
CA ALA A 66 -54.10 7.22 47.49
C ALA A 66 -54.94 6.05 46.89
N VAL A 67 -54.98 4.90 47.58
CA VAL A 67 -56.30 4.24 47.80
C VAL A 67 -56.92 4.86 49.05
N ALA A 68 -57.31 6.13 48.92
CA ALA A 68 -58.26 6.75 49.83
C ALA A 68 -59.65 6.48 49.24
N THR A 69 -60.43 5.68 49.97
CA THR A 69 -61.90 5.60 49.94
C THR A 69 -62.58 6.21 48.70
N ALA A 70 -63.17 5.35 47.85
CA ALA A 70 -64.19 5.77 46.90
C ALA A 70 -65.37 6.43 47.67
N GLN A 71 -65.27 7.73 47.89
CA GLN A 71 -66.44 8.56 48.12
C GLN A 71 -67.17 8.61 46.78
N ALA A 72 -68.42 8.16 46.77
CA ALA A 72 -69.32 8.41 45.66
C ALA A 72 -69.36 9.93 45.43
N THR A 73 -68.62 10.41 44.43
CA THR A 73 -68.64 11.80 44.00
C THR A 73 -70.03 12.07 43.44
N LEU A 74 -70.64 13.17 43.91
CA LEU A 74 -71.93 13.61 43.39
C LEU A 74 -71.75 14.04 41.93
N PRO A 75 -72.68 13.69 41.02
CA PRO A 75 -72.67 14.22 39.66
C PRO A 75 -72.75 15.74 39.71
N CYS A 76 -71.99 16.42 38.86
CA CYS A 76 -71.90 17.88 38.87
C CYS A 76 -73.30 18.51 38.73
N SER A 77 -73.68 19.41 39.65
CA SER A 77 -74.94 20.15 39.53
C SER A 77 -74.73 21.35 38.59
N LEU A 78 -75.23 21.22 37.36
CA LEU A 78 -75.14 22.22 36.30
C LEU A 78 -75.72 23.58 36.71
N ASP A 79 -74.91 24.63 36.66
CA ASP A 79 -75.36 25.96 36.26
C ASP A 79 -74.48 26.43 35.09
N THR A 80 -75.05 26.40 33.88
CA THR A 80 -74.36 26.53 32.59
C THR A 80 -74.13 27.98 32.17
N SER A 81 -73.57 28.82 33.03
CA SER A 81 -73.07 30.13 32.58
C SER A 81 -71.59 30.04 32.25
N LEU A 82 -71.20 30.51 31.06
CA LEU A 82 -69.81 30.77 30.68
C LEU A 82 -69.14 31.54 31.82
N TRP A 83 -68.16 30.91 32.47
CA TRP A 83 -67.55 31.46 33.67
C TRP A 83 -66.18 32.03 33.34
N THR A 84 -65.80 33.15 33.95
CA THR A 84 -64.55 33.85 33.65
C THR A 84 -63.55 33.67 34.80
N VAL A 85 -62.32 33.26 34.48
CA VAL A 85 -61.19 33.23 35.40
C VAL A 85 -60.27 34.40 35.06
N ALA A 86 -60.23 35.40 35.95
CA ALA A 86 -59.42 36.61 35.78
C ALA A 86 -58.55 36.94 37.02
N SER A 87 -58.62 36.12 38.06
CA SER A 87 -57.87 36.28 39.31
C SER A 87 -57.54 34.93 39.96
N SER A 88 -56.59 34.92 40.90
CA SER A 88 -56.23 33.70 41.66
C SER A 88 -57.41 33.15 42.47
N GLU A 89 -58.32 34.01 42.94
CA GLU A 89 -59.53 33.59 43.67
C GLU A 89 -60.52 32.84 42.75
N ASP A 90 -60.65 33.29 41.50
CA ASP A 90 -61.44 32.59 40.49
C ASP A 90 -60.83 31.22 40.16
N ALA A 91 -59.50 31.12 40.02
CA ALA A 91 -58.82 29.85 39.77
C ALA A 91 -59.01 28.83 40.91
N VAL A 92 -58.94 29.26 42.17
CA VAL A 92 -59.23 28.41 43.35
C VAL A 92 -60.70 27.95 43.35
N THR A 93 -61.62 28.83 42.96
CA THR A 93 -63.03 28.48 42.81
C THR A 93 -63.20 27.38 41.74
N LEU A 94 -62.40 27.40 40.67
CA LEU A 94 -62.49 26.44 39.56
C LEU A 94 -62.00 25.07 40.01
N ALA A 95 -60.86 25.05 40.69
CA ALA A 95 -60.32 23.86 41.31
C ALA A 95 -61.32 23.20 42.28
N THR A 96 -62.14 23.99 42.96
CA THR A 96 -63.18 23.47 43.87
C THR A 96 -64.40 22.94 43.12
N LEU A 97 -64.85 23.62 42.05
CA LEU A 97 -66.02 23.22 41.25
C LEU A 97 -65.79 21.92 40.47
N LEU A 98 -64.56 21.66 40.03
CA LEU A 98 -64.19 20.44 39.29
C LEU A 98 -64.12 19.18 40.17
N ARG A 99 -64.36 19.29 41.48
CA ARG A 99 -64.43 18.15 42.42
C ARG A 99 -65.77 17.41 42.32
N CYS A 100 -66.12 16.95 41.13
CA CYS A 100 -67.33 16.18 40.83
C CYS A 100 -67.05 15.10 39.75
N SER A 101 -68.08 14.40 39.29
CA SER A 101 -67.98 13.37 38.24
C SER A 101 -68.89 13.69 37.04
N ASP A 102 -68.43 13.29 35.86
CA ASP A 102 -69.13 13.41 34.57
C ASP A 102 -69.66 14.83 34.26
N GLY A 103 -68.92 15.88 34.67
CA GLY A 103 -69.27 17.27 34.40
C GLY A 103 -68.82 17.78 33.04
N ASP A 104 -69.43 18.87 32.57
CA ASP A 104 -69.00 19.60 31.36
C ASP A 104 -68.93 21.09 31.71
N PHE A 105 -67.72 21.65 31.65
CA PHE A 105 -67.42 23.01 32.09
C PHE A 105 -66.81 23.82 30.94
N ALA A 106 -67.31 25.05 30.75
CA ALA A 106 -66.77 26.00 29.79
C ALA A 106 -66.35 27.30 30.48
N VAL A 107 -65.07 27.67 30.34
CA VAL A 107 -64.43 28.78 31.04
C VAL A 107 -63.72 29.71 30.07
N GLN A 108 -63.81 31.02 30.30
CA GLN A 108 -63.01 32.03 29.64
C GLN A 108 -61.84 32.44 30.55
N TRP A 109 -60.60 32.38 30.05
CA TRP A 109 -59.41 32.81 30.80
C TRP A 109 -58.97 34.18 30.30
N VAL A 110 -58.79 35.14 31.21
CA VAL A 110 -58.52 36.54 30.87
C VAL A 110 -57.26 37.02 31.58
N GLY A 111 -56.26 37.40 30.80
CA GLY A 111 -54.99 37.91 31.32
C GLY A 111 -54.15 36.86 32.07
N GLU A 112 -53.15 37.34 32.80
CA GLU A 112 -52.25 36.51 33.60
C GLU A 112 -52.86 36.25 34.99
N VAL A 113 -53.03 34.97 35.32
CA VAL A 113 -53.61 34.51 36.58
C VAL A 113 -52.63 33.58 37.28
N ILE A 114 -52.25 33.94 38.51
CA ILE A 114 -51.43 33.09 39.36
C ILE A 114 -52.29 31.96 39.93
N VAL A 115 -51.95 30.72 39.60
CA VAL A 115 -52.61 29.50 40.07
C VAL A 115 -51.95 29.06 41.38
N THR A 116 -52.64 29.26 42.49
CA THR A 116 -52.14 28.91 43.84
C THR A 116 -52.59 27.53 44.33
N GLU A 117 -53.53 26.88 43.63
CA GLU A 117 -53.99 25.52 43.88
C GLU A 117 -54.15 24.79 42.54
N THR A 118 -53.65 23.56 42.45
CA THR A 118 -53.73 22.74 41.24
C THR A 118 -55.17 22.46 40.84
N ILE A 119 -55.49 22.73 39.58
CA ILE A 119 -56.80 22.50 38.99
C ILE A 119 -56.88 21.04 38.51
N ARG A 120 -57.68 20.21 39.20
CA ARG A 120 -57.81 18.77 38.92
C ARG A 120 -59.07 18.48 38.12
N VAL A 121 -58.93 18.00 36.89
CA VAL A 121 -60.02 17.50 36.03
C VAL A 121 -60.04 15.98 36.13
N THR A 122 -61.05 15.43 36.83
CA THR A 122 -61.08 14.01 37.21
C THR A 122 -62.45 13.37 36.96
N ASN A 123 -62.50 12.03 37.06
CA ASN A 123 -63.74 11.25 37.07
C ASN A 123 -64.64 11.49 35.84
N GLY A 124 -64.08 11.42 34.62
CA GLY A 124 -64.83 11.57 33.38
C GLY A 124 -65.29 13.00 33.06
N THR A 125 -64.81 14.01 33.79
CA THR A 125 -65.19 15.41 33.60
C THR A 125 -64.54 16.01 32.33
N SER A 126 -65.26 16.90 31.64
CA SER A 126 -64.77 17.70 30.53
C SER A 126 -64.59 19.16 30.92
N LEU A 127 -63.45 19.74 30.58
CA LEU A 127 -63.15 21.17 30.78
C LEU A 127 -62.71 21.82 29.47
N ASN A 128 -63.45 22.83 29.02
CA ASN A 128 -63.13 23.67 27.88
C ASN A 128 -62.71 25.07 28.33
N ILE A 129 -61.49 25.48 28.00
CA ILE A 129 -60.91 26.79 28.33
C ILE A 129 -60.68 27.57 27.04
N THR A 130 -61.20 28.79 26.97
CA THR A 130 -60.94 29.75 25.89
C THR A 130 -60.21 30.97 26.45
N GLY A 131 -58.96 31.18 26.03
CA GLY A 131 -58.19 32.36 26.37
C GLY A 131 -58.65 33.62 25.61
N ASP A 132 -58.30 34.79 26.12
CA ASP A 132 -58.52 36.09 25.47
C ASP A 132 -57.41 36.46 24.45
N GLY A 133 -56.71 35.46 23.92
CA GLY A 133 -55.57 35.59 23.03
C GLY A 133 -54.24 35.48 23.79
N SER A 134 -53.20 36.18 23.33
CA SER A 134 -51.84 36.09 23.89
C SER A 134 -51.69 36.61 25.34
N GLY A 135 -52.76 37.13 25.93
CA GLY A 135 -52.78 37.60 27.32
C GLY A 135 -53.14 36.50 28.32
N ALA A 136 -53.84 35.45 27.90
CA ALA A 136 -54.34 34.41 28.79
C ALA A 136 -53.23 33.48 29.27
N THR A 137 -52.79 33.68 30.51
CA THR A 137 -51.69 32.93 31.12
C THR A 137 -52.11 32.30 32.44
N ALA A 138 -51.90 30.99 32.57
CA ALA A 138 -51.93 30.27 33.83
C ALA A 138 -50.49 30.21 34.37
N ASN A 139 -50.18 30.95 35.43
CA ASN A 139 -48.84 31.08 35.99
C ASN A 139 -48.74 30.38 37.36
N GLY A 140 -47.80 29.45 37.52
CA GLY A 140 -47.62 28.65 38.75
C GLY A 140 -46.71 29.30 39.80
N ASP A 141 -46.15 30.49 39.50
CA ASP A 141 -45.20 31.24 40.34
C ASP A 141 -44.03 30.36 40.85
N HIS A 142 -43.60 29.39 40.04
CA HIS A 142 -42.58 28.38 40.36
C HIS A 142 -42.88 27.51 41.58
N THR A 143 -44.12 27.47 42.06
CA THR A 143 -44.50 26.75 43.30
C THR A 143 -45.60 25.73 43.10
N THR A 144 -46.43 25.88 42.07
CA THR A 144 -47.66 25.10 41.92
C THR A 144 -47.75 24.44 40.54
N GLN A 145 -48.17 23.17 40.51
CA GLN A 145 -48.60 22.49 39.29
C GLN A 145 -49.95 23.07 38.83
N LEU A 146 -50.06 23.46 37.55
CA LEU A 146 -51.25 24.16 37.06
C LEU A 146 -52.46 23.21 36.94
N PHE A 147 -52.29 22.11 36.20
CA PHE A 147 -53.37 21.20 35.85
C PHE A 147 -53.02 19.72 36.07
N VAL A 148 -54.00 18.94 36.50
CA VAL A 148 -53.96 17.47 36.51
C VAL A 148 -55.22 16.96 35.84
N VAL A 149 -55.08 16.21 34.75
CA VAL A 149 -56.19 15.63 33.98
C VAL A 149 -56.10 14.12 34.09
N GLU A 150 -57.02 13.47 34.82
CA GLU A 150 -56.93 12.04 35.09
C GLU A 150 -58.28 11.30 35.12
N GLY A 151 -58.25 9.97 35.00
CA GLY A 151 -59.41 9.10 35.22
C GLY A 151 -60.49 9.21 34.13
N GLY A 152 -60.10 9.09 32.86
CA GLY A 152 -61.01 9.13 31.71
C GLY A 152 -61.55 10.51 31.37
N SER A 153 -60.90 11.57 31.85
CA SER A 153 -61.35 12.95 31.69
C SER A 153 -60.91 13.57 30.36
N SER A 154 -61.47 14.72 30.01
CA SER A 154 -61.07 15.47 28.81
C SER A 154 -60.84 16.95 29.08
N MET A 155 -59.88 17.54 28.39
CA MET A 155 -59.61 18.97 28.45
C MET A 155 -59.38 19.54 27.05
N HIS A 156 -59.97 20.70 26.76
CA HIS A 156 -59.71 21.46 25.53
C HIS A 156 -59.30 22.87 25.91
N CYS A 157 -58.13 23.32 25.44
CA CYS A 157 -57.64 24.68 25.67
C CYS A 157 -57.45 25.40 24.33
N THR A 158 -57.92 26.64 24.23
CA THR A 158 -57.72 27.51 23.07
C THR A 158 -57.00 28.79 23.46
N ASP A 159 -55.93 29.16 22.75
CA ASP A 159 -55.17 30.42 22.94
C ASP A 159 -54.67 30.62 24.39
N MET A 160 -53.86 29.69 24.91
CA MET A 160 -53.43 29.65 26.32
C MET A 160 -51.91 29.56 26.48
N THR A 161 -51.37 30.29 27.47
CA THR A 161 -50.00 30.13 27.96
C THR A 161 -49.97 29.48 29.34
N PHE A 162 -49.13 28.46 29.52
CA PHE A 162 -48.90 27.73 30.77
C PHE A 162 -47.46 28.01 31.24
N ALA A 163 -47.32 28.83 32.28
CA ALA A 163 -46.04 29.39 32.68
C ALA A 163 -45.64 29.02 34.10
N ASN A 164 -44.33 28.82 34.32
CA ASN A 164 -43.71 28.72 35.63
C ASN A 164 -44.37 27.70 36.58
N GLY A 165 -44.92 26.62 36.05
CA GLY A 165 -45.43 25.50 36.83
C GLY A 165 -44.29 24.74 37.49
N ASN A 166 -44.54 24.20 38.69
CA ASN A 166 -43.56 23.37 39.41
C ASN A 166 -44.24 22.16 40.03
N ALA A 167 -43.74 20.96 39.72
CA ALA A 167 -44.29 19.69 40.19
C ALA A 167 -43.22 18.60 40.27
N SER A 168 -43.55 17.45 40.85
CA SER A 168 -42.72 16.25 40.72
C SER A 168 -42.84 15.58 39.34
N SER A 169 -43.94 15.75 38.62
CA SER A 169 -44.11 15.24 37.26
C SER A 169 -45.11 16.11 36.51
N GLY A 170 -44.75 16.61 35.32
CA GLY A 170 -45.59 17.54 34.58
C GLY A 170 -45.65 18.91 35.22
N GLY A 171 -44.56 19.70 35.18
CA GLY A 171 -44.46 20.96 35.91
C GLY A 171 -45.66 21.90 35.68
N ALA A 172 -46.12 22.02 34.43
CA ALA A 172 -47.41 22.65 34.13
C ALA A 172 -48.58 21.67 34.26
N MET A 173 -48.48 20.49 33.63
CA MET A 173 -49.62 19.60 33.43
C MET A 173 -49.24 18.11 33.54
N PHE A 174 -50.03 17.37 34.31
CA PHE A 174 -50.02 15.90 34.30
C PHE A 174 -51.29 15.38 33.62
N VAL A 175 -51.15 14.41 32.71
CA VAL A 175 -52.25 13.77 31.97
C VAL A 175 -52.16 12.25 32.13
N GLY A 176 -53.16 11.65 32.79
CA GLY A 176 -53.20 10.21 33.07
C GLY A 176 -54.51 9.57 32.61
N GLU A 177 -54.46 8.52 31.79
CA GLU A 177 -55.65 7.81 31.30
C GLU A 177 -56.73 8.77 30.73
N SER A 178 -56.32 9.83 30.01
CA SER A 178 -57.20 10.95 29.62
C SER A 178 -56.84 11.54 28.26
N SER A 179 -57.66 12.47 27.75
CA SER A 179 -57.41 13.16 26.46
C SER A 179 -57.34 14.67 26.62
N VAL A 180 -56.29 15.30 26.09
CA VAL A 180 -56.14 16.75 26.09
C VAL A 180 -55.93 17.26 24.66
N ARG A 181 -56.65 18.33 24.30
CA ARG A 181 -56.54 19.01 23.01
C ARG A 181 -56.15 20.47 23.20
N PHE A 182 -55.23 20.95 22.39
CA PHE A 182 -54.85 22.35 22.27
C PHE A 182 -55.23 22.88 20.89
N SER A 183 -55.81 24.07 20.87
CA SER A 183 -56.15 24.83 19.67
C SER A 183 -55.62 26.26 19.81
N GLY A 184 -55.42 26.94 18.70
CA GLY A 184 -54.88 28.30 18.67
C GLY A 184 -53.45 28.38 19.18
N ALA A 185 -52.97 29.58 19.49
CA ALA A 185 -51.61 29.80 19.95
C ALA A 185 -51.44 29.23 21.37
N THR A 186 -50.63 28.19 21.53
CA THR A 186 -50.42 27.49 22.80
C THR A 186 -48.96 27.56 23.22
N ALA A 187 -48.69 27.99 24.45
CA ALA A 187 -47.32 28.10 24.96
C ALA A 187 -47.12 27.41 26.31
N PHE A 188 -45.97 26.74 26.49
CA PHE A 188 -45.50 26.23 27.77
C PHE A 188 -44.10 26.80 28.05
N THR A 189 -43.99 27.67 29.04
CA THR A 189 -42.74 28.41 29.30
C THR A 189 -42.28 28.33 30.74
N GLY A 190 -40.99 28.03 30.95
CA GLY A 190 -40.37 28.12 32.29
C GLY A 190 -40.90 27.10 33.30
N ASN A 191 -41.52 26.01 32.86
CA ASN A 191 -42.07 25.00 33.74
C ASN A 191 -40.98 24.01 34.18
N VAL A 192 -41.07 23.55 35.43
CA VAL A 192 -40.03 22.72 36.05
C VAL A 192 -40.64 21.46 36.66
N ALA A 193 -40.01 20.32 36.39
CA ALA A 193 -40.24 19.07 37.11
C ALA A 193 -39.04 18.74 38.01
N THR A 194 -39.22 18.77 39.33
CA THR A 194 -38.16 18.50 40.32
C THR A 194 -38.36 17.17 41.04
N ASP A 195 -37.29 16.40 41.17
CA ASP A 195 -37.23 15.18 41.99
C ASP A 195 -37.13 15.54 43.49
N ASP A 196 -38.28 15.78 44.12
CA ASP A 196 -38.42 16.15 45.55
C ASP A 196 -38.36 14.90 46.48
N THR A 197 -38.68 13.70 46.00
CA THR A 197 -39.00 12.55 46.88
C THR A 197 -38.48 11.19 46.41
N THR A 198 -38.68 10.15 47.23
CA THR A 198 -38.35 8.74 46.98
C THR A 198 -39.22 8.05 45.91
N ASP A 199 -40.21 8.74 45.35
CA ASP A 199 -41.04 8.26 44.25
C ASP A 199 -40.47 8.76 42.92
N ASP A 200 -40.62 8.00 41.83
CA ASP A 200 -40.06 8.29 40.50
C ASP A 200 -40.61 9.59 39.86
N GLY A 201 -40.19 10.74 40.38
CA GLY A 201 -40.47 12.09 39.85
C GLY A 201 -39.32 12.65 39.01
N GLY A 202 -39.43 13.92 38.61
CA GLY A 202 -38.49 14.60 37.72
C GLY A 202 -38.77 14.42 36.22
N HIS A 203 -40.00 14.09 35.84
CA HIS A 203 -40.37 13.79 34.45
C HIS A 203 -41.33 14.85 33.87
N GLY A 204 -41.06 15.30 32.63
CA GLY A 204 -41.96 16.21 31.90
C GLY A 204 -41.97 17.62 32.48
N GLY A 205 -40.97 18.44 32.17
CA GLY A 205 -40.85 19.78 32.76
C GLY A 205 -42.08 20.65 32.51
N ALA A 206 -42.68 20.57 31.32
CA ALA A 206 -44.00 21.13 31.03
C ALA A 206 -45.10 20.08 31.21
N ILE A 207 -45.05 18.99 30.45
CA ILE A 207 -46.15 18.02 30.33
C ILE A 207 -45.63 16.61 30.63
N PHE A 208 -46.35 15.90 31.49
CA PHE A 208 -46.22 14.45 31.65
C PHE A 208 -47.51 13.78 31.18
N ALA A 209 -47.43 12.88 30.19
CA ALA A 209 -48.56 12.14 29.66
C ALA A 209 -48.36 10.62 29.81
N ALA A 210 -49.29 9.95 30.49
CA ALA A 210 -49.30 8.50 30.66
C ALA A 210 -50.66 7.88 30.27
N TYR A 211 -50.62 6.81 29.46
CA TYR A 211 -51.82 6.13 28.95
C TYR A 211 -52.87 7.07 28.34
N SER A 212 -52.42 8.13 27.67
CA SER A 212 -53.23 9.29 27.30
C SER A 212 -53.09 9.66 25.83
N THR A 213 -53.93 10.59 25.38
CA THR A 213 -53.83 11.20 24.04
C THR A 213 -53.66 12.71 24.16
N LEU A 214 -52.63 13.27 23.51
CA LEU A 214 -52.37 14.70 23.43
C LEU A 214 -52.42 15.16 21.98
N VAL A 215 -53.23 16.16 21.67
CA VAL A 215 -53.39 16.68 20.30
C VAL A 215 -53.22 18.19 20.29
N PHE A 216 -52.25 18.68 19.52
CA PHE A 216 -52.19 20.07 19.07
C PHE A 216 -52.74 20.10 17.66
N ASP A 217 -53.85 20.81 17.45
CA ASP A 217 -54.64 20.63 16.23
C ASP A 217 -54.29 21.53 15.05
N GLY A 218 -53.17 22.23 15.15
CA GLY A 218 -52.65 23.05 14.06
C GLY A 218 -53.43 24.32 13.77
N SER A 219 -54.43 24.68 14.59
CA SER A 219 -55.12 25.95 14.45
C SER A 219 -54.31 27.16 14.97
N GLY A 220 -53.09 26.93 15.48
CA GLY A 220 -52.10 27.94 15.87
C GLY A 220 -50.78 27.29 16.31
N ASP A 221 -49.76 28.11 16.60
CA ASP A 221 -48.42 27.63 16.95
C ASP A 221 -48.35 26.99 18.35
N ALA A 222 -47.61 25.89 18.47
CA ALA A 222 -47.20 25.32 19.76
C ALA A 222 -45.77 25.74 20.11
N THR A 223 -45.60 26.46 21.22
CA THR A 223 -44.30 26.95 21.71
C THR A 223 -43.96 26.37 23.07
N LEU A 224 -42.92 25.54 23.17
CA LEU A 224 -42.45 24.96 24.43
C LEU A 224 -41.01 25.38 24.69
N THR A 225 -40.83 26.37 25.58
CA THR A 225 -39.55 27.03 25.79
C THR A 225 -39.09 27.03 27.23
N THR A 226 -37.78 26.88 27.43
CA THR A 226 -37.12 27.02 28.75
C THR A 226 -37.73 26.11 29.84
N ASN A 227 -38.24 24.94 29.47
CA ASN A 227 -38.77 23.97 30.44
C ASN A 227 -37.65 23.04 30.91
N SER A 228 -37.70 22.61 32.17
CA SER A 228 -36.65 21.82 32.79
C SER A 228 -37.18 20.61 33.54
N ALA A 229 -36.51 19.46 33.42
CA ALA A 229 -36.78 18.25 34.17
C ALA A 229 -35.51 17.69 34.81
N SER A 230 -35.56 17.33 36.09
CA SER A 230 -34.42 16.74 36.80
C SER A 230 -34.15 15.27 36.42
N ARG A 231 -34.99 14.65 35.58
CA ARG A 231 -34.75 13.35 34.97
C ARG A 231 -34.98 13.38 33.47
N ASP A 232 -36.22 13.23 32.99
CA ASP A 232 -36.48 12.95 31.57
C ASP A 232 -37.58 13.85 30.99
N GLY A 233 -37.44 14.23 29.72
CA GLY A 233 -38.43 15.04 28.99
C GLY A 233 -38.49 16.47 29.50
N GLY A 234 -37.50 17.30 29.15
CA GLY A 234 -37.40 18.67 29.67
C GLY A 234 -38.63 19.51 29.35
N ALA A 235 -39.26 19.31 28.18
CA ALA A 235 -40.60 19.81 27.90
C ALA A 235 -41.67 18.73 28.14
N ILE A 236 -41.59 17.62 27.41
CA ILE A 236 -42.65 16.61 27.37
C ILE A 236 -42.09 15.23 27.71
N TYR A 237 -42.77 14.52 28.61
CA TYR A 237 -42.54 13.10 28.89
C TYR A 237 -43.77 12.29 28.50
N VAL A 238 -43.57 11.24 27.68
CA VAL A 238 -44.64 10.45 27.06
C VAL A 238 -44.47 8.98 27.41
N LEU A 239 -45.50 8.38 28.02
CA LEU A 239 -45.49 6.99 28.47
C LEU A 239 -46.75 6.25 28.03
N TRP A 240 -46.61 5.21 27.23
CA TRP A 240 -47.72 4.44 26.65
C TRP A 240 -48.87 5.30 26.09
N SER A 241 -48.52 6.40 25.42
CA SER A 241 -49.44 7.46 24.99
C SER A 241 -49.25 7.80 23.51
N ASP A 242 -50.21 8.53 22.93
CA ASP A 242 -50.14 9.05 21.57
C ASP A 242 -50.14 10.58 21.61
N ILE A 243 -49.11 11.19 21.03
CA ILE A 243 -48.99 12.65 20.90
C ILE A 243 -48.88 13.03 19.43
N SER A 244 -49.68 14.01 19.03
CA SER A 244 -49.70 14.53 17.66
C SER A 244 -49.72 16.05 17.61
N TRP A 245 -49.01 16.60 16.63
CA TRP A 245 -49.09 18.01 16.24
C TRP A 245 -49.46 18.09 14.75
N GLU A 246 -50.63 18.63 14.48
CA GLU A 246 -50.95 19.20 13.18
C GLU A 246 -50.40 20.64 13.23
N SER A 247 -49.81 21.20 12.16
CA SER A 247 -49.45 22.63 12.15
C SER A 247 -49.90 23.29 10.84
N SER A 248 -50.01 24.62 10.91
CA SER A 248 -50.19 25.48 9.74
C SER A 248 -49.02 26.47 9.51
N GLU A 249 -48.09 26.64 10.47
CA GLU A 249 -47.00 27.64 10.37
C GLU A 249 -45.64 27.25 11.02
N SER A 250 -45.45 27.26 12.36
CA SER A 250 -44.12 27.04 12.99
C SER A 250 -44.15 26.63 14.48
N ASN A 251 -44.14 25.33 14.78
CA ASN A 251 -43.99 24.84 16.17
C ASN A 251 -42.54 25.01 16.67
N VAL A 252 -42.36 25.41 17.94
CA VAL A 252 -41.04 25.70 18.52
C VAL A 252 -40.82 24.97 19.83
N PHE A 253 -39.75 24.20 19.92
CA PHE A 253 -39.22 23.62 21.14
C PHE A 253 -37.80 24.13 21.36
N SER A 254 -37.63 25.12 22.26
CA SER A 254 -36.31 25.70 22.48
C SER A 254 -35.87 25.76 23.94
N ASP A 255 -34.56 25.63 24.15
CA ASP A 255 -33.93 25.81 25.46
C ASP A 255 -34.49 24.88 26.55
N ASN A 256 -35.01 23.70 26.15
CA ASN A 256 -35.52 22.72 27.11
C ASN A 256 -34.39 21.81 27.59
N VAL A 257 -34.39 21.51 28.88
CA VAL A 257 -33.28 20.81 29.54
C VAL A 257 -33.78 19.63 30.35
N ALA A 258 -33.22 18.46 30.12
CA ALA A 258 -33.39 17.28 30.96
C ALA A 258 -32.04 16.85 31.54
N ASP A 259 -31.95 16.60 32.85
CA ASP A 259 -30.68 16.13 33.45
C ASP A 259 -30.29 14.72 32.95
N ARG A 260 -31.25 13.90 32.49
CA ARG A 260 -31.02 12.57 31.90
C ARG A 260 -31.40 12.49 30.43
N ASN A 261 -32.64 12.28 30.02
CA ASN A 261 -32.92 11.93 28.62
C ASN A 261 -34.02 12.78 27.99
N GLY A 262 -33.86 13.11 26.71
CA GLY A 262 -34.84 13.85 25.93
C GLY A 262 -34.99 15.28 26.40
N GLY A 263 -34.05 16.17 26.01
CA GLY A 263 -34.05 17.55 26.48
C GLY A 263 -35.36 18.29 26.16
N ALA A 264 -35.94 18.06 24.98
CA ALA A 264 -37.32 18.47 24.69
C ALA A 264 -38.31 17.35 25.00
N ILE A 265 -38.16 16.19 24.35
CA ILE A 265 -39.16 15.12 24.33
C ILE A 265 -38.52 13.81 24.77
N TYR A 266 -39.12 13.16 25.75
CA TYR A 266 -38.87 11.77 26.09
C TYR A 266 -40.10 10.92 25.77
N THR A 267 -39.91 9.79 25.09
CA THR A 267 -40.99 8.87 24.74
C THR A 267 -40.66 7.41 25.07
N HIS A 268 -41.57 6.73 25.76
CA HIS A 268 -41.51 5.30 26.06
C HIS A 268 -42.81 4.55 25.69
N GLY A 269 -42.72 3.51 24.87
CA GLY A 269 -43.87 2.68 24.51
C GLY A 269 -44.97 3.43 23.73
N SER A 270 -44.60 4.54 23.09
CA SER A 270 -45.53 5.60 22.67
C SER A 270 -45.36 6.01 21.20
N THR A 271 -46.32 6.76 20.68
CA THR A 271 -46.26 7.39 19.36
C THR A 271 -46.16 8.89 19.51
N VAL A 272 -45.19 9.49 18.81
CA VAL A 272 -44.99 10.94 18.76
C VAL A 272 -44.91 11.33 17.28
N SER A 273 -45.82 12.17 16.81
CA SER A 273 -45.86 12.51 15.37
C SER A 273 -46.25 13.94 15.06
N TRP A 274 -45.64 14.56 14.04
CA TRP A 274 -46.03 15.90 13.58
C TRP A 274 -46.13 16.01 12.05
N ASP A 275 -47.11 16.77 11.58
CA ASP A 275 -47.36 17.04 10.14
C ASP A 275 -47.21 18.54 9.83
N GLY A 276 -46.42 19.23 10.65
CA GLY A 276 -46.32 20.68 10.64
C GLY A 276 -45.09 21.21 9.95
N ASP A 277 -45.27 21.98 8.88
CA ASP A 277 -44.19 22.72 8.23
C ASP A 277 -43.48 23.63 9.24
N GLY A 278 -42.18 23.84 9.06
CA GLY A 278 -41.41 24.81 9.85
C GLY A 278 -41.25 24.46 11.35
N THR A 279 -41.35 23.19 11.73
CA THR A 279 -41.16 22.78 13.14
C THR A 279 -39.69 22.90 13.56
N HIS A 280 -39.40 23.61 14.65
CA HIS A 280 -38.05 23.86 15.17
C HIS A 280 -37.83 23.21 16.53
N LEU A 281 -36.83 22.33 16.65
CA LEU A 281 -36.31 21.82 17.93
C LEU A 281 -34.87 22.30 18.07
N SER A 282 -34.66 23.36 18.85
CA SER A 282 -33.37 24.05 18.93
C SER A 282 -32.85 24.26 20.34
N TYR A 283 -31.53 24.18 20.54
CA TYR A 283 -30.90 24.45 21.84
C TYR A 283 -31.40 23.58 23.00
N ASN A 284 -31.90 22.38 22.71
CA ASN A 284 -32.33 21.45 23.75
C ASN A 284 -31.14 20.60 24.22
N SER A 285 -31.13 20.25 25.51
CA SER A 285 -30.01 19.55 26.14
C SER A 285 -30.48 18.38 27.00
N GLY A 286 -29.79 17.24 26.85
CA GLY A 286 -29.98 16.02 27.64
C GLY A 286 -28.68 15.24 27.81
N THR A 287 -28.65 14.19 28.64
CA THR A 287 -27.58 13.18 28.60
C THR A 287 -27.72 12.29 27.36
N LEU A 288 -28.92 11.77 27.05
CA LEU A 288 -29.19 11.05 25.80
C LEU A 288 -30.33 11.73 25.04
N GLY A 289 -30.13 12.01 23.75
CA GLY A 289 -31.13 12.68 22.93
C GLY A 289 -31.33 14.14 23.35
N GLY A 290 -30.56 15.06 22.77
CA GLY A 290 -30.60 16.47 23.17
C GLY A 290 -31.98 17.09 22.92
N ALA A 291 -32.61 16.77 21.78
CA ALA A 291 -34.00 17.11 21.52
C ALA A 291 -34.94 15.94 21.89
N VAL A 292 -34.71 14.75 21.33
CA VAL A 292 -35.64 13.62 21.42
C VAL A 292 -34.93 12.37 21.92
N TYR A 293 -35.52 11.71 22.92
CA TYR A 293 -35.17 10.36 23.33
C TYR A 293 -36.34 9.42 23.13
N ALA A 294 -36.15 8.34 22.36
CA ALA A 294 -37.16 7.35 22.05
C ALA A 294 -36.77 5.94 22.51
N TYR A 295 -37.63 5.32 23.31
CA TYR A 295 -37.47 3.95 23.79
C TYR A 295 -38.73 3.10 23.54
N ASP A 296 -38.61 2.01 22.80
CA ASP A 296 -39.75 1.19 22.34
C ASP A 296 -40.89 2.04 21.74
N SER A 297 -40.53 3.09 21.00
CA SER A 297 -41.45 4.13 20.54
C SER A 297 -41.36 4.36 19.02
N THR A 298 -42.35 5.08 18.49
CA THR A 298 -42.34 5.61 17.11
C THR A 298 -42.34 7.12 17.14
N VAL A 299 -41.36 7.74 16.48
CA VAL A 299 -41.25 9.18 16.27
C VAL A 299 -41.30 9.43 14.77
N SER A 300 -42.25 10.21 14.27
CA SER A 300 -42.37 10.44 12.83
C SER A 300 -42.88 11.81 12.42
N TRP A 301 -42.40 12.34 11.30
CA TRP A 301 -42.91 13.60 10.77
C TRP A 301 -43.01 13.72 9.26
N ASN A 302 -43.99 14.48 8.82
CA ASN A 302 -44.29 14.72 7.40
C ASN A 302 -44.23 16.20 7.01
N GLY A 303 -44.05 17.11 7.97
CA GLY A 303 -44.00 18.54 7.70
C GLY A 303 -42.69 18.98 7.05
N ASP A 304 -42.79 19.83 6.03
CA ASP A 304 -41.65 20.34 5.26
C ASP A 304 -40.84 21.35 6.09
N GLY A 305 -39.52 21.37 5.93
CA GLY A 305 -38.64 22.27 6.65
C GLY A 305 -38.68 22.05 8.15
N THR A 306 -38.58 20.80 8.61
CA THR A 306 -38.34 20.50 10.02
C THR A 306 -36.86 20.76 10.36
N TYR A 307 -36.60 21.55 11.41
CA TYR A 307 -35.27 21.98 11.82
C TYR A 307 -34.90 21.45 13.20
N LEU A 308 -33.83 20.65 13.29
CA LEU A 308 -33.24 20.21 14.56
C LEU A 308 -31.84 20.81 14.68
N THR A 309 -31.70 21.88 15.44
CA THR A 309 -30.48 22.70 15.41
C THR A 309 -29.87 22.97 16.79
N SER A 310 -28.54 22.98 16.87
CA SER A 310 -27.82 23.33 18.12
C SER A 310 -28.23 22.52 19.36
N ASN A 311 -28.73 21.29 19.18
CA ASN A 311 -29.05 20.42 20.31
C ASN A 311 -27.79 19.70 20.80
N SER A 312 -27.73 19.40 22.09
CA SER A 312 -26.53 18.82 22.72
C SER A 312 -26.87 17.63 23.61
N ALA A 313 -26.07 16.56 23.51
CA ALA A 313 -26.14 15.41 24.39
C ALA A 313 -24.79 14.71 24.60
N ASN A 314 -24.76 13.66 25.43
CA ASN A 314 -23.63 12.73 25.45
C ASN A 314 -23.65 11.83 24.21
N ASP A 315 -24.81 11.22 23.95
CA ASP A 315 -25.06 10.45 22.73
C ASP A 315 -26.37 10.90 22.07
N GLY A 316 -26.38 11.01 20.75
CA GLY A 316 -27.55 11.47 19.98
C GLY A 316 -27.81 12.95 20.23
N GLY A 317 -26.93 13.82 19.71
CA GLY A 317 -26.97 15.26 20.00
C GLY A 317 -28.34 15.88 19.74
N ALA A 318 -29.08 15.40 18.73
CA ALA A 318 -30.50 15.70 18.54
C ALA A 318 -31.40 14.54 18.98
N ILE A 319 -31.18 13.34 18.46
CA ILE A 319 -32.08 12.19 18.59
C ILE A 319 -31.33 10.97 19.10
N TYR A 320 -31.89 10.32 20.12
CA TYR A 320 -31.47 9.00 20.58
C TYR A 320 -32.62 8.01 20.43
N ALA A 321 -32.40 6.90 19.73
CA ALA A 321 -33.40 5.86 19.48
C ALA A 321 -32.91 4.50 19.98
N ASP A 322 -33.68 3.87 20.87
CA ASP A 322 -33.44 2.51 21.37
C ASP A 322 -34.68 1.65 21.20
N ALA A 323 -34.53 0.50 20.53
CA ALA A 323 -35.62 -0.36 20.08
C ALA A 323 -36.79 0.42 19.42
N SER A 324 -36.48 1.53 18.72
CA SER A 324 -37.47 2.52 18.29
C SER A 324 -37.43 2.77 16.78
N THR A 325 -38.51 3.34 16.25
CA THR A 325 -38.56 3.80 14.85
C THR A 325 -38.56 5.32 14.81
N VAL A 326 -37.64 5.90 14.04
CA VAL A 326 -37.59 7.34 13.73
C VAL A 326 -37.73 7.51 12.22
N SER A 327 -38.69 8.31 11.75
CA SER A 327 -38.86 8.46 10.30
C SER A 327 -39.45 9.76 9.83
N TRP A 328 -39.08 10.19 8.62
CA TRP A 328 -39.67 11.40 8.04
C TRP A 328 -39.89 11.37 6.54
N ASP A 329 -40.97 12.03 6.13
CA ASP A 329 -41.39 12.23 4.74
C ASP A 329 -41.33 13.73 4.34
N GLY A 330 -41.18 14.63 5.31
CA GLY A 330 -41.14 16.07 5.05
C GLY A 330 -39.86 16.52 4.36
N ASP A 331 -40.01 17.29 3.29
CA ASP A 331 -38.93 17.80 2.46
C ASP A 331 -38.10 18.83 3.22
N ALA A 332 -36.85 19.03 2.79
CA ALA A 332 -35.93 20.03 3.32
C ALA A 332 -35.71 19.95 4.84
N THR A 333 -35.83 18.75 5.43
CA THR A 333 -35.49 18.52 6.85
C THR A 333 -34.01 18.83 7.08
N GLU A 334 -33.70 19.66 8.07
CA GLU A 334 -32.33 20.11 8.37
C GLU A 334 -31.90 19.78 9.80
N PHE A 335 -30.76 19.10 9.90
CA PHE A 335 -30.01 18.86 11.13
C PHE A 335 -28.70 19.63 11.10
N SER A 336 -28.60 20.70 11.89
CA SER A 336 -27.39 21.51 11.89
C SER A 336 -26.85 21.93 13.26
N HIS A 337 -25.52 21.93 13.39
CA HIS A 337 -24.81 22.32 14.62
C HIS A 337 -25.17 21.49 15.86
N ASN A 338 -25.66 20.25 15.69
CA ASN A 338 -25.91 19.38 16.83
C ASN A 338 -24.59 18.73 17.30
N SER A 339 -24.47 18.54 18.62
CA SER A 339 -23.23 18.11 19.26
C SER A 339 -23.46 16.92 20.21
N ALA A 340 -22.59 15.92 20.11
CA ALA A 340 -22.51 14.80 21.05
C ALA A 340 -21.11 14.70 21.67
N ASP A 341 -21.04 14.50 23.00
CA ASP A 341 -19.76 14.27 23.68
C ASP A 341 -19.11 12.93 23.29
N SER A 342 -19.90 11.96 22.83
CA SER A 342 -19.47 10.61 22.51
C SER A 342 -19.90 10.22 21.09
N GLN A 343 -21.15 9.83 20.86
CA GLN A 343 -21.59 9.19 19.61
C GLN A 343 -22.82 9.85 18.99
N GLY A 344 -22.83 9.98 17.65
CA GLY A 344 -24.00 10.42 16.90
C GLY A 344 -24.33 11.87 17.15
N GLY A 345 -23.62 12.80 16.50
CA GLY A 345 -23.80 14.24 16.72
C GLY A 345 -25.23 14.71 16.44
N VAL A 346 -25.95 14.00 15.56
CA VAL A 346 -27.40 14.17 15.36
C VAL A 346 -28.14 12.95 15.90
N ILE A 347 -27.93 11.78 15.31
CA ILE A 347 -28.71 10.57 15.59
C ILE A 347 -27.81 9.50 16.19
N HIS A 348 -28.25 8.93 17.31
CA HIS A 348 -27.77 7.66 17.85
C HIS A 348 -28.85 6.58 17.72
N ALA A 349 -28.60 5.59 16.86
CA ALA A 349 -29.47 4.44 16.67
C ALA A 349 -28.91 3.22 17.43
N ALA A 350 -29.43 3.02 18.64
CA ALA A 350 -29.11 1.91 19.53
C ALA A 350 -29.86 0.61 19.12
N PRO A 351 -29.43 -0.57 19.61
CA PRO A 351 -29.84 -1.87 19.08
C PRO A 351 -31.35 -2.05 18.88
N GLY A 352 -31.71 -2.60 17.72
CA GLY A 352 -33.11 -2.87 17.37
C GLY A 352 -33.87 -1.65 16.83
N SER A 353 -33.19 -0.52 16.61
CA SER A 353 -33.81 0.69 16.07
C SER A 353 -33.82 0.70 14.53
N THR A 354 -34.76 1.46 13.98
CA THR A 354 -34.88 1.74 12.54
C THR A 354 -34.99 3.24 12.32
N VAL A 355 -34.12 3.80 11.49
CA VAL A 355 -34.17 5.20 11.07
C VAL A 355 -34.34 5.25 9.57
N TYR A 356 -35.34 5.98 9.06
CA TYR A 356 -35.52 6.10 7.62
C TYR A 356 -36.20 7.38 7.16
N TRP A 357 -35.93 7.80 5.93
CA TRP A 357 -36.57 8.98 5.35
C TRP A 357 -36.80 8.92 3.85
N ASP A 358 -37.85 9.60 3.41
CA ASP A 358 -38.26 9.78 2.01
C ASP A 358 -38.29 11.27 1.61
N GLY A 359 -38.21 12.20 2.59
CA GLY A 359 -38.21 13.64 2.31
C GLY A 359 -36.97 14.12 1.57
N ASP A 360 -37.19 14.82 0.45
CA ASP A 360 -36.15 15.30 -0.47
C ASP A 360 -35.36 16.46 0.14
N GLY A 361 -34.09 16.59 -0.24
CA GLY A 361 -33.23 17.69 0.20
C GLY A 361 -32.92 17.66 1.70
N THR A 362 -32.97 16.49 2.34
CA THR A 362 -32.58 16.31 3.75
C THR A 362 -31.11 16.67 3.97
N LYS A 363 -30.80 17.50 4.97
CA LYS A 363 -29.44 18.04 5.23
C LYS A 363 -28.92 17.72 6.62
N PHE A 364 -27.68 17.21 6.67
CA PHE A 364 -26.87 17.08 7.88
C PHE A 364 -25.64 17.97 7.75
N SER A 365 -25.62 19.11 8.44
CA SER A 365 -24.52 20.08 8.32
C SER A 365 -23.90 20.53 9.63
N PHE A 366 -22.58 20.65 9.69
CA PHE A 366 -21.85 21.19 10.86
C PHE A 366 -22.09 20.43 12.17
N ASN A 367 -22.42 19.14 12.12
CA ASN A 367 -22.65 18.33 13.32
C ASN A 367 -21.35 17.72 13.84
N LEU A 368 -21.26 17.55 15.16
CA LEU A 368 -20.05 17.14 15.86
C LEU A 368 -20.30 15.96 16.81
N ALA A 369 -19.46 14.93 16.72
CA ALA A 369 -19.33 13.90 17.75
C ALA A 369 -17.85 13.66 18.05
N TYR A 370 -17.42 13.74 19.31
CA TYR A 370 -16.00 13.60 19.62
C TYR A 370 -15.45 12.18 19.39
N SER A 371 -16.29 11.13 19.50
CA SER A 371 -15.84 9.75 19.31
C SER A 371 -16.27 9.18 17.96
N ASP A 372 -17.58 9.10 17.66
CA ASP A 372 -18.04 8.36 16.49
C ASP A 372 -19.26 8.99 15.80
N GLY A 373 -19.25 9.06 14.48
CA GLY A 373 -20.41 9.42 13.66
C GLY A 373 -20.87 10.86 13.88
N GLY A 374 -20.21 11.82 13.24
CA GLY A 374 -20.48 13.25 13.43
C GLY A 374 -21.94 13.65 13.18
N ALA A 375 -22.63 12.96 12.28
CA ALA A 375 -24.07 13.04 12.12
C ALA A 375 -24.77 11.81 12.69
N ILE A 376 -24.43 10.60 12.21
CA ILE A 376 -25.17 9.37 12.54
C ILE A 376 -24.22 8.34 13.12
N TYR A 377 -24.59 7.80 14.28
CA TYR A 377 -24.03 6.58 14.83
C TYR A 377 -25.09 5.48 14.83
N THR A 378 -24.73 4.27 14.37
CA THR A 378 -25.65 3.12 14.34
C THR A 378 -24.99 1.82 14.80
N HIS A 379 -25.67 1.10 15.69
CA HIS A 379 -25.25 -0.18 16.24
C HIS A 379 -26.42 -1.18 16.28
N LEU A 380 -26.25 -2.37 15.69
CA LEU A 380 -27.28 -3.42 15.64
C LEU A 380 -28.64 -2.89 15.16
N SER A 381 -28.61 -2.01 14.17
CA SER A 381 -29.75 -1.21 13.72
C SER A 381 -29.80 -1.09 12.20
N THR A 382 -30.89 -0.49 11.70
CA THR A 382 -31.11 -0.27 10.27
C THR A 382 -31.29 1.22 9.98
N VAL A 383 -30.56 1.73 9.00
CA VAL A 383 -30.69 3.12 8.50
C VAL A 383 -30.88 3.08 6.99
N TYR A 384 -31.91 3.72 6.45
CA TYR A 384 -32.07 3.79 4.99
C TYR A 384 -32.83 5.02 4.50
N TRP A 385 -32.63 5.42 3.25
CA TRP A 385 -33.38 6.55 2.69
C TRP A 385 -33.66 6.45 1.18
N ASP A 386 -34.75 7.08 0.78
CA ASP A 386 -35.23 7.24 -0.60
C ASP A 386 -35.26 8.71 -1.04
N GLY A 387 -35.27 9.66 -0.10
CA GLY A 387 -35.28 11.08 -0.43
C GLY A 387 -34.07 11.53 -1.24
N ASP A 388 -34.35 12.22 -2.35
CA ASP A 388 -33.38 12.75 -3.30
C ASP A 388 -32.58 13.91 -2.68
N ASP A 389 -31.41 14.22 -3.25
CA ASP A 389 -30.56 15.33 -2.84
C ASP A 389 -30.22 15.36 -1.34
N THR A 390 -30.13 14.19 -0.70
CA THR A 390 -29.68 14.08 0.70
C THR A 390 -28.21 14.51 0.83
N GLU A 391 -27.91 15.48 1.71
CA GLU A 391 -26.57 16.07 1.87
C GLU A 391 -25.98 15.87 3.27
N PHE A 392 -24.73 15.40 3.34
CA PHE A 392 -23.90 15.38 4.53
C PHE A 392 -22.68 16.29 4.33
N THR A 393 -22.68 17.46 4.97
CA THR A 393 -21.65 18.49 4.75
C THR A 393 -20.99 18.96 6.04
N ASN A 394 -19.66 19.06 6.07
CA ASN A 394 -18.91 19.57 7.22
C ASN A 394 -19.25 18.87 8.55
N ASN A 395 -19.46 17.55 8.54
CA ASN A 395 -19.68 16.79 9.77
C ASN A 395 -18.34 16.25 10.29
N TYR A 396 -18.20 16.24 11.62
CA TYR A 396 -16.97 15.90 12.31
C TYR A 396 -17.22 14.79 13.32
N GLY A 397 -16.60 13.64 13.10
CA GLY A 397 -16.65 12.47 13.98
C GLY A 397 -15.23 11.99 14.26
N GLY A 398 -14.93 11.52 15.47
CA GLY A 398 -13.64 10.89 15.75
C GLY A 398 -13.35 9.72 14.78
N GLN A 399 -14.35 8.88 14.55
CA GLN A 399 -14.41 7.82 13.54
C GLN A 399 -15.69 7.96 12.70
N GLY A 400 -15.60 7.89 11.37
CA GLY A 400 -16.73 8.13 10.48
C GLY A 400 -17.19 9.59 10.55
N GLY A 401 -16.60 10.47 9.73
CA GLY A 401 -16.80 11.92 9.88
C GLY A 401 -18.27 12.34 9.86
N SER A 402 -19.05 11.77 8.95
CA SER A 402 -20.51 11.88 8.95
C SER A 402 -21.17 10.69 9.64
N ILE A 403 -20.75 9.45 9.29
CA ILE A 403 -21.48 8.24 9.68
C ILE A 403 -20.53 7.17 10.24
N ARG A 404 -20.87 6.64 11.41
CA ARG A 404 -20.26 5.43 11.97
C ARG A 404 -21.31 4.31 12.05
N ALA A 405 -21.03 3.17 11.42
CA ALA A 405 -21.91 1.99 11.48
C ALA A 405 -21.19 0.73 11.92
N TYR A 406 -21.79 0.00 12.86
CA TYR A 406 -21.25 -1.24 13.40
C TYR A 406 -22.37 -2.27 13.55
N ASP A 407 -22.19 -3.50 13.06
CA ASP A 407 -23.22 -4.55 13.13
C ASP A 407 -24.58 -4.16 12.56
N SER A 408 -24.59 -3.26 11.58
CA SER A 408 -25.80 -2.59 11.11
C SER A 408 -26.03 -2.76 9.61
N ASN A 409 -27.23 -2.45 9.15
CA ASN A 409 -27.57 -2.37 7.73
C ASN A 409 -27.79 -0.91 7.33
N MET A 410 -27.16 -0.47 6.25
CA MET A 410 -27.33 0.86 5.69
C MET A 410 -27.57 0.79 4.19
N SER A 411 -28.59 1.52 3.72
CA SER A 411 -28.86 1.58 2.28
C SER A 411 -29.54 2.85 1.80
N TRP A 412 -29.30 3.26 0.57
CA TRP A 412 -30.10 4.33 -0.05
C TRP A 412 -30.37 4.13 -1.53
N ILE A 413 -31.50 4.65 -1.98
CA ILE A 413 -31.92 4.66 -3.38
C ILE A 413 -32.18 6.08 -3.92
N GLY A 414 -32.28 7.09 -3.05
CA GLY A 414 -32.42 8.49 -3.46
C GLY A 414 -31.25 9.00 -4.29
N ASP A 415 -31.58 9.70 -5.37
CA ASP A 415 -30.65 10.30 -6.32
C ASP A 415 -29.94 11.51 -5.68
N GLY A 416 -28.77 11.88 -6.19
CA GLY A 416 -28.07 13.12 -5.78
C GLY A 416 -27.48 13.11 -4.36
N THR A 417 -27.42 11.96 -3.69
CA THR A 417 -26.83 11.85 -2.34
C THR A 417 -25.37 12.34 -2.31
N GLN A 418 -25.05 13.28 -1.42
CA GLN A 418 -23.77 13.96 -1.37
C GLN A 418 -23.10 13.90 0.01
N PHE A 419 -21.81 13.57 0.02
CA PHE A 419 -20.92 13.70 1.18
C PHE A 419 -19.79 14.67 0.82
N SER A 420 -19.61 15.74 1.59
CA SER A 420 -18.53 16.69 1.33
C SER A 420 -17.95 17.38 2.57
N SER A 421 -16.65 17.65 2.51
CA SER A 421 -15.91 18.42 3.54
C SER A 421 -15.98 17.85 4.97
N SER A 422 -16.46 16.61 5.14
CA SER A 422 -16.38 15.88 6.39
C SER A 422 -14.95 15.41 6.65
N SER A 423 -14.62 15.24 7.93
CA SER A 423 -13.31 14.70 8.31
C SER A 423 -13.37 13.88 9.60
N SER A 424 -12.44 12.94 9.72
CA SER A 424 -12.30 12.07 10.88
C SER A 424 -10.88 11.49 10.99
N SER A 425 -10.63 10.72 12.04
CA SER A 425 -9.40 9.92 12.11
C SER A 425 -9.41 8.77 11.10
N GLU A 426 -10.57 8.14 10.88
CA GLU A 426 -10.76 6.96 10.04
C GLU A 426 -12.11 7.03 9.35
N GLY A 427 -12.14 6.80 8.03
CA GLY A 427 -13.38 6.92 7.25
C GLY A 427 -13.88 8.36 7.23
N GLY A 428 -13.28 9.20 6.39
CA GLY A 428 -13.47 10.66 6.46
C GLY A 428 -14.93 11.11 6.35
N ALA A 429 -15.76 10.35 5.62
CA ALA A 429 -17.21 10.47 5.65
C ALA A 429 -17.86 9.31 6.38
N MET A 430 -17.44 8.07 6.10
CA MET A 430 -18.08 6.87 6.65
C MET A 430 -17.05 5.86 7.16
N TYR A 431 -17.32 5.29 8.34
CA TYR A 431 -16.62 4.10 8.82
C TYR A 431 -17.61 2.99 9.18
N VAL A 432 -17.58 1.91 8.41
CA VAL A 432 -18.45 0.74 8.55
C VAL A 432 -17.68 -0.50 9.00
N THR A 433 -18.23 -1.26 9.94
CA THR A 433 -17.62 -2.49 10.46
C THR A 433 -18.67 -3.59 10.70
N ARG A 434 -18.47 -4.78 10.11
CA ARG A 434 -19.49 -5.85 10.11
C ARG A 434 -20.87 -5.37 9.69
N THR A 435 -20.88 -4.49 8.68
CA THR A 435 -22.08 -3.81 8.18
C THR A 435 -22.30 -4.13 6.72
N ASN A 436 -23.57 -4.19 6.33
CA ASN A 436 -23.95 -4.18 4.92
C ASN A 436 -24.27 -2.75 4.51
N LEU A 437 -23.45 -2.18 3.63
CA LEU A 437 -23.60 -0.84 3.09
C LEU A 437 -23.89 -0.94 1.59
N SER A 438 -25.04 -0.43 1.16
CA SER A 438 -25.44 -0.52 -0.24
C SER A 438 -26.14 0.71 -0.80
N TRP A 439 -26.02 0.99 -2.09
CA TRP A 439 -26.80 2.05 -2.72
C TRP A 439 -27.12 1.83 -4.20
N ASP A 440 -28.24 2.40 -4.63
CA ASP A 440 -28.73 2.35 -6.02
C ASP A 440 -29.06 3.74 -6.60
N GLY A 441 -29.00 4.80 -5.78
CA GLY A 441 -29.27 6.18 -6.22
C GLY A 441 -28.23 6.69 -7.21
N ASN A 442 -28.70 7.38 -8.25
CA ASN A 442 -27.90 8.00 -9.29
C ASN A 442 -27.22 9.27 -8.78
N GLY A 443 -25.98 9.54 -9.21
CA GLY A 443 -25.30 10.77 -8.84
C GLY A 443 -24.85 10.83 -7.38
N THR A 444 -24.55 9.68 -6.76
CA THR A 444 -23.94 9.66 -5.42
C THR A 444 -22.51 10.23 -5.48
N HIS A 445 -22.19 11.24 -4.66
CA HIS A 445 -20.92 11.97 -4.70
C HIS A 445 -20.22 12.00 -3.33
N PHE A 446 -18.94 11.62 -3.30
CA PHE A 446 -18.03 11.79 -2.17
C PHE A 446 -16.90 12.73 -2.57
N SER A 447 -16.87 13.95 -2.00
CA SER A 447 -15.93 14.98 -2.46
C SER A 447 -15.28 15.84 -1.38
N ASN A 448 -13.97 16.11 -1.55
CA ASN A 448 -13.19 16.95 -0.64
C ASN A 448 -13.23 16.45 0.83
N ILE A 449 -13.22 15.13 1.01
CA ILE A 449 -13.27 14.48 2.33
C ILE A 449 -11.85 14.07 2.72
N SER A 450 -11.51 14.16 4.00
CA SER A 450 -10.18 13.76 4.48
C SER A 450 -10.21 12.87 5.72
N ALA A 451 -9.32 11.88 5.76
CA ALA A 451 -9.07 11.04 6.94
C ALA A 451 -7.59 11.12 7.35
N SER A 452 -7.32 11.16 8.67
CA SER A 452 -5.94 11.20 9.19
C SER A 452 -5.29 9.82 9.34
N PHE A 453 -5.92 8.76 8.85
CA PHE A 453 -5.39 7.40 8.81
C PHE A 453 -5.78 6.75 7.47
N ALA A 454 -6.86 5.96 7.43
CA ALA A 454 -7.27 5.19 6.24
C ALA A 454 -8.72 5.48 5.80
N GLY A 455 -8.99 5.28 4.51
CA GLY A 455 -10.33 5.42 3.92
C GLY A 455 -10.76 6.88 3.84
N GLY A 456 -10.18 7.63 2.92
CA GLY A 456 -10.36 9.09 2.86
C GLY A 456 -11.82 9.52 2.77
N ALA A 457 -12.67 8.75 2.08
CA ALA A 457 -14.13 8.86 2.16
C ALA A 457 -14.74 7.72 3.01
N ILE A 458 -14.45 6.47 2.65
CA ILE A 458 -15.03 5.28 3.27
C ILE A 458 -13.94 4.36 3.81
N ARG A 459 -14.05 3.98 5.09
CA ARG A 459 -13.33 2.85 5.66
C ARG A 459 -14.31 1.70 5.92
N ALA A 460 -13.96 0.48 5.51
CA ALA A 460 -14.81 -0.70 5.68
C ALA A 460 -14.02 -1.89 6.23
N GLY A 461 -14.40 -2.40 7.41
CA GLY A 461 -13.82 -3.60 8.02
C GLY A 461 -14.83 -4.74 8.13
N ASP A 462 -14.49 -5.95 7.69
CA ASP A 462 -15.40 -7.12 7.72
C ASP A 462 -16.81 -6.83 7.18
N SER A 463 -16.92 -5.96 6.16
CA SER A 463 -18.19 -5.39 5.69
C SER A 463 -18.47 -5.75 4.23
N ILE A 464 -19.74 -5.68 3.85
CA ILE A 464 -20.16 -5.78 2.45
C ILE A 464 -20.43 -4.36 1.95
N LEU A 465 -19.79 -3.99 0.86
CA LEU A 465 -20.00 -2.73 0.17
C LEU A 465 -20.51 -3.03 -1.24
N SER A 466 -21.72 -2.57 -1.59
CA SER A 466 -22.28 -2.84 -2.92
C SER A 466 -23.08 -1.69 -3.51
N TRP A 467 -22.87 -1.38 -4.79
CA TRP A 467 -23.68 -0.36 -5.45
C TRP A 467 -23.91 -0.60 -6.94
N HIS A 468 -25.07 -0.12 -7.39
CA HIS A 468 -25.66 -0.44 -8.70
C HIS A 468 -26.14 0.78 -9.52
N GLY A 469 -26.19 1.97 -8.90
CA GLY A 469 -26.70 3.19 -9.54
C GLY A 469 -25.91 3.60 -10.79
N GLU A 470 -26.54 4.39 -11.69
CA GLU A 470 -25.96 4.70 -13.01
C GLU A 470 -24.57 5.37 -12.93
N MET A 471 -24.38 6.29 -11.98
CA MET A 471 -23.13 7.03 -11.78
C MET A 471 -22.82 7.27 -10.28
N THR A 472 -21.60 6.95 -9.85
CA THR A 472 -21.04 7.31 -8.53
C THR A 472 -19.68 8.02 -8.68
N PHE A 473 -19.39 9.00 -7.82
CA PHE A 473 -18.17 9.80 -7.90
C PHE A 473 -17.42 9.86 -6.57
N PHE A 474 -16.11 9.64 -6.61
CA PHE A 474 -15.17 9.86 -5.51
C PHE A 474 -14.07 10.82 -5.98
N SER A 475 -14.15 12.09 -5.55
CA SER A 475 -13.27 13.15 -6.06
C SER A 475 -12.55 13.95 -4.99
N ASN A 476 -11.24 14.14 -5.15
CA ASN A 476 -10.41 14.96 -4.24
C ASN A 476 -10.47 14.49 -2.77
N ASN A 477 -10.61 13.18 -2.54
CA ASN A 477 -10.56 12.63 -1.19
C ASN A 477 -9.13 12.27 -0.82
N SER A 478 -8.78 12.36 0.46
CA SER A 478 -7.41 12.09 0.91
C SER A 478 -7.34 11.28 2.20
N ALA A 479 -6.40 10.34 2.26
CA ALA A 479 -6.01 9.60 3.46
C ALA A 479 -4.49 9.69 3.67
N SER A 480 -4.02 9.74 4.92
CA SER A 480 -2.58 9.75 5.20
C SER A 480 -1.90 8.37 5.09
N ASP A 481 -2.69 7.31 5.19
CA ASP A 481 -2.29 5.91 5.03
C ASP A 481 -2.98 5.39 3.76
N ASP A 482 -3.73 4.29 3.83
CA ASP A 482 -4.26 3.61 2.65
C ASP A 482 -5.65 4.09 2.20
N GLY A 483 -5.91 3.95 0.89
CA GLY A 483 -7.24 4.13 0.31
C GLY A 483 -7.71 5.58 0.35
N GLY A 484 -7.18 6.42 -0.54
CA GLY A 484 -7.49 7.85 -0.56
C GLY A 484 -8.97 8.17 -0.74
N ALA A 485 -9.76 7.27 -1.33
CA ALA A 485 -11.22 7.29 -1.30
C ALA A 485 -11.79 6.15 -0.44
N ILE A 486 -11.44 4.91 -0.76
CA ILE A 486 -11.97 3.72 -0.10
C ILE A 486 -10.83 2.86 0.42
N ASN A 487 -10.89 2.50 1.70
CA ASN A 487 -10.04 1.48 2.29
C ASN A 487 -10.90 0.33 2.81
N MET A 488 -10.60 -0.89 2.36
CA MET A 488 -11.23 -2.11 2.84
C MET A 488 -10.19 -2.99 3.52
N ASP A 489 -10.45 -3.36 4.77
CA ASP A 489 -9.63 -4.30 5.53
C ASP A 489 -10.45 -5.53 5.99
N SER A 490 -9.74 -6.60 6.32
CA SER A 490 -10.33 -7.83 6.90
C SER A 490 -11.23 -8.60 5.92
N ALA A 491 -12.13 -9.48 6.37
CA ALA A 491 -12.87 -10.41 5.51
C ALA A 491 -14.15 -9.79 4.88
N GLY A 492 -13.98 -8.68 4.13
CA GLY A 492 -15.07 -7.96 3.46
C GLY A 492 -15.33 -8.36 2.01
N SER A 493 -16.37 -7.77 1.38
CA SER A 493 -16.65 -7.92 -0.05
C SER A 493 -17.03 -6.59 -0.69
N LEU A 494 -16.57 -6.37 -1.92
CA LEU A 494 -16.82 -5.19 -2.74
C LEU A 494 -17.52 -5.60 -4.03
N TRP A 495 -18.70 -5.04 -4.30
CA TRP A 495 -19.44 -5.30 -5.53
C TRP A 495 -19.97 -4.02 -6.17
N CYS A 496 -19.37 -3.61 -7.28
CA CYS A 496 -19.76 -2.43 -8.03
C CYS A 496 -20.08 -2.85 -9.47
N ASP A 497 -21.32 -2.63 -9.92
CA ASP A 497 -21.69 -2.76 -11.34
C ASP A 497 -22.21 -1.47 -11.99
N GLY A 498 -22.38 -0.41 -11.19
CA GLY A 498 -22.60 0.95 -11.67
C GLY A 498 -21.33 1.67 -12.12
N ASN A 499 -21.43 2.62 -13.07
CA ASN A 499 -20.25 3.37 -13.51
C ASN A 499 -19.71 4.24 -12.37
N THR A 500 -18.44 4.06 -12.02
CA THR A 500 -17.84 4.80 -10.90
C THR A 500 -16.60 5.58 -11.34
N ILE A 501 -16.51 6.85 -10.98
CA ILE A 501 -15.34 7.69 -11.27
C ILE A 501 -14.61 8.03 -9.97
N PHE A 502 -13.36 7.58 -9.88
CA PHE A 502 -12.40 7.98 -8.85
C PHE A 502 -11.42 8.99 -9.45
N SER A 503 -11.48 10.24 -9.02
CA SER A 503 -10.62 11.30 -9.57
C SER A 503 -9.84 12.07 -8.51
N ASN A 504 -8.54 12.25 -8.72
CA ASN A 504 -7.67 13.06 -7.86
C ASN A 504 -7.70 12.67 -6.38
N ASN A 505 -7.90 11.39 -6.07
CA ASN A 505 -7.80 10.91 -4.69
C ASN A 505 -6.33 10.65 -4.33
N ILE A 506 -5.97 10.90 -3.06
CA ILE A 506 -4.58 10.87 -2.60
C ILE A 506 -4.45 9.97 -1.36
N ALA A 507 -3.53 9.01 -1.41
CA ALA A 507 -3.14 8.18 -0.28
C ALA A 507 -1.66 8.44 0.08
N GLY A 508 -1.37 8.61 1.37
CA GLY A 508 0.01 8.64 1.88
C GLY A 508 0.64 7.25 2.02
N GLY A 509 -0.16 6.20 2.01
CA GLY A 509 0.21 4.79 1.88
C GLY A 509 -0.13 4.27 0.48
N ASP A 510 -0.85 3.15 0.43
CA ASP A 510 -1.18 2.39 -0.77
C ASP A 510 -2.61 2.68 -1.28
N GLY A 511 -2.84 2.50 -2.58
CA GLY A 511 -4.18 2.62 -3.19
C GLY A 511 -4.68 4.06 -3.19
N GLY A 512 -4.18 4.89 -4.11
CA GLY A 512 -4.48 6.33 -4.14
C GLY A 512 -5.99 6.65 -4.18
N ALA A 513 -6.79 5.76 -4.76
CA ALA A 513 -8.24 5.77 -4.62
C ALA A 513 -8.75 4.60 -3.78
N LEU A 514 -8.41 3.36 -4.18
CA LEU A 514 -8.95 2.13 -3.61
C LEU A 514 -7.81 1.28 -3.03
N SER A 515 -7.89 0.93 -1.76
CA SER A 515 -7.02 -0.07 -1.13
C SER A 515 -7.87 -1.21 -0.57
N VAL A 516 -7.53 -2.45 -0.94
CA VAL A 516 -8.23 -3.65 -0.51
C VAL A 516 -7.25 -4.66 0.05
N ILE A 517 -7.32 -4.91 1.36
CA ILE A 517 -6.42 -5.78 2.10
C ILE A 517 -7.26 -6.82 2.83
N LEU A 518 -7.38 -8.03 2.26
CA LEU A 518 -8.27 -9.06 2.81
C LEU A 518 -7.43 -10.18 3.41
N VAL A 519 -7.58 -10.45 4.70
CA VAL A 519 -6.95 -11.61 5.35
C VAL A 519 -8.05 -12.62 5.63
N GLN A 520 -7.84 -13.91 5.31
CA GLN A 520 -8.83 -14.93 5.60
C GLN A 520 -9.18 -14.96 7.10
N ALA A 521 -10.46 -14.68 7.40
CA ALA A 521 -11.08 -15.10 8.65
C ALA A 521 -11.45 -16.58 8.53
N GLN A 522 -11.10 -17.40 9.53
CA GLN A 522 -11.26 -18.86 9.52
C GLN A 522 -12.69 -19.40 9.27
N ASP A 523 -13.74 -18.57 9.23
CA ASP A 523 -15.14 -19.02 9.29
C ASP A 523 -16.17 -18.16 8.52
N TYR A 524 -15.80 -17.27 7.58
CA TYR A 524 -16.77 -16.45 6.83
C TYR A 524 -16.59 -16.48 5.30
N LEU A 525 -17.66 -16.08 4.60
CA LEU A 525 -17.82 -16.05 3.14
C LEU A 525 -16.53 -15.70 2.38
N ILE A 526 -16.33 -16.36 1.23
CA ILE A 526 -15.23 -16.07 0.33
C ILE A 526 -15.31 -14.59 -0.09
N PRO A 527 -14.30 -13.76 0.20
CA PRO A 527 -14.32 -12.36 -0.16
C PRO A 527 -14.30 -12.21 -1.69
N VAL A 528 -15.20 -11.38 -2.22
CA VAL A 528 -15.28 -11.07 -3.66
C VAL A 528 -15.03 -9.59 -3.86
N VAL A 529 -14.14 -9.26 -4.79
CA VAL A 529 -13.93 -7.90 -5.29
C VAL A 529 -14.31 -7.86 -6.76
N HIS A 530 -15.39 -7.16 -7.06
CA HIS A 530 -15.89 -6.96 -8.42
C HIS A 530 -16.12 -5.47 -8.66
N MET A 531 -15.55 -4.95 -9.74
CA MET A 531 -15.87 -3.61 -10.24
C MET A 531 -16.02 -3.67 -11.76
N SER A 532 -17.14 -3.15 -12.26
CA SER A 532 -17.36 -3.00 -13.69
C SER A 532 -17.78 -1.58 -14.07
N GLY A 533 -17.15 -1.02 -15.10
CA GLY A 533 -17.49 0.29 -15.65
C GLY A 533 -16.93 1.47 -14.83
N GLY A 534 -16.45 2.49 -15.54
CA GLY A 534 -15.97 3.74 -14.94
C GLY A 534 -14.47 4.00 -15.12
N ALA A 535 -13.91 4.86 -14.27
CA ALA A 535 -12.53 5.34 -14.43
C ALA A 535 -11.84 5.73 -13.12
N PHE A 536 -10.52 5.51 -13.08
CA PHE A 536 -9.59 6.03 -12.09
C PHE A 536 -8.68 7.05 -12.77
N VAL A 537 -8.85 8.33 -12.47
CA VAL A 537 -8.17 9.44 -13.16
C VAL A 537 -7.36 10.29 -12.18
N GLY A 538 -6.05 10.39 -12.40
CA GLY A 538 -5.21 11.33 -11.64
C GLY A 538 -5.07 11.00 -10.16
N ASN A 539 -5.28 9.74 -9.75
CA ASN A 539 -5.11 9.34 -8.34
C ASN A 539 -3.63 9.12 -8.01
N THR A 540 -3.25 9.38 -6.77
CA THR A 540 -1.86 9.33 -6.32
C THR A 540 -1.70 8.55 -5.02
N ALA A 541 -0.78 7.59 -5.00
CA ALA A 541 -0.32 6.91 -3.79
C ALA A 541 1.16 7.24 -3.52
N ALA A 542 1.56 7.46 -2.28
CA ALA A 542 2.99 7.55 -1.97
C ALA A 542 3.64 6.15 -1.89
N GLY A 543 2.86 5.13 -1.55
CA GLY A 543 3.20 3.72 -1.62
C GLY A 543 2.88 3.10 -2.99
N ASP A 544 2.15 2.00 -3.00
CA ASP A 544 1.88 1.16 -4.16
C ASP A 544 0.45 1.34 -4.69
N GLY A 545 0.26 1.18 -6.00
CA GLY A 545 -1.07 1.22 -6.62
C GLY A 545 -1.66 2.63 -6.67
N GLY A 546 -1.25 3.42 -7.66
CA GLY A 546 -1.62 4.86 -7.72
C GLY A 546 -3.12 5.10 -7.78
N ALA A 547 -3.87 4.17 -8.34
CA ALA A 547 -5.31 4.10 -8.23
C ALA A 547 -5.75 2.98 -7.27
N THR A 548 -5.29 1.76 -7.49
CA THR A 548 -5.79 0.56 -6.82
C THR A 548 -4.65 -0.25 -6.23
N TYR A 549 -4.75 -0.57 -4.95
CA TYR A 549 -3.88 -1.53 -4.27
C TYR A 549 -4.69 -2.73 -3.79
N ILE A 550 -4.18 -3.94 -4.03
CA ILE A 550 -4.82 -5.20 -3.66
C ILE A 550 -3.80 -6.09 -2.97
N SER A 551 -4.11 -6.57 -1.77
CA SER A 551 -3.24 -7.56 -1.10
C SER A 551 -3.97 -8.65 -0.33
N ASP A 552 -3.26 -9.77 -0.18
CA ASP A 552 -3.60 -10.95 0.64
C ASP A 552 -4.92 -11.66 0.25
N ILE A 553 -5.45 -11.41 -0.95
CA ILE A 553 -6.65 -12.10 -1.47
C ILE A 553 -6.30 -13.52 -1.93
N GLU A 554 -6.92 -14.54 -1.34
CA GLU A 554 -6.69 -15.94 -1.70
C GLU A 554 -7.55 -16.45 -2.88
N ASP A 555 -8.68 -15.81 -3.19
CA ASP A 555 -9.65 -16.33 -4.18
C ASP A 555 -9.64 -15.63 -5.55
N ARG A 556 -10.48 -14.62 -5.79
CA ARG A 556 -10.55 -13.90 -7.09
C ARG A 556 -11.00 -12.46 -6.92
N TYR A 557 -10.42 -11.59 -7.73
CA TYR A 557 -10.91 -10.23 -7.96
C TYR A 557 -11.02 -9.97 -9.47
N ASN A 558 -12.04 -9.20 -9.87
CA ASN A 558 -12.30 -8.90 -11.28
C ASN A 558 -12.57 -7.41 -11.48
N PHE A 559 -11.86 -6.84 -12.44
CA PHE A 559 -12.07 -5.48 -12.94
C PHE A 559 -12.41 -5.55 -14.42
N GLU A 560 -13.52 -4.94 -14.81
CA GLU A 560 -14.07 -5.02 -16.16
C GLU A 560 -14.46 -3.64 -16.68
N ASP A 561 -14.09 -3.32 -17.92
CA ASP A 561 -14.43 -2.04 -18.57
C ASP A 561 -13.98 -0.79 -17.78
N ILE A 562 -12.83 -0.86 -17.09
CA ILE A 562 -12.27 0.25 -16.29
C ILE A 562 -11.18 1.00 -17.06
N THR A 563 -11.20 2.33 -17.00
CA THR A 563 -10.11 3.19 -17.49
C THR A 563 -9.23 3.69 -16.33
N TYR A 564 -7.94 3.37 -16.36
CA TYR A 564 -6.92 3.90 -15.46
C TYR A 564 -6.08 4.94 -16.20
N GLU A 565 -6.27 6.23 -15.90
CA GLU A 565 -5.61 7.34 -16.58
C GLU A 565 -4.80 8.22 -15.63
N SER A 566 -3.54 8.48 -15.99
CA SER A 566 -2.67 9.45 -15.29
C SER A 566 -2.54 9.24 -13.79
N ASN A 567 -2.62 7.99 -13.32
CA ASN A 567 -2.40 7.67 -11.91
C ASN A 567 -0.90 7.55 -11.60
N SER A 568 -0.52 7.77 -10.34
CA SER A 568 0.88 7.82 -9.92
C SER A 568 1.16 7.11 -8.60
N ALA A 569 2.26 6.36 -8.53
CA ALA A 569 2.70 5.64 -7.32
C ALA A 569 4.21 5.40 -7.24
N THR A 570 4.67 4.79 -6.15
CA THR A 570 6.01 4.21 -6.06
C THR A 570 6.13 2.95 -6.91
N ASN A 571 5.24 1.97 -6.73
CA ASN A 571 5.12 0.82 -7.63
C ASN A 571 3.68 0.71 -8.15
N GLY A 572 3.49 0.25 -9.39
CA GLY A 572 2.14 0.06 -9.94
C GLY A 572 1.42 1.39 -10.14
N GLY A 573 1.84 2.18 -11.14
CA GLY A 573 1.36 3.55 -11.34
C GLY A 573 -0.16 3.66 -11.37
N ALA A 574 -0.87 2.65 -11.90
CA ALA A 574 -2.30 2.47 -11.70
C ALA A 574 -2.62 1.41 -10.63
N VAL A 575 -2.12 0.19 -10.81
CA VAL A 575 -2.51 -0.96 -9.99
C VAL A 575 -1.29 -1.62 -9.39
N ALA A 576 -1.35 -1.98 -8.10
CA ALA A 576 -0.39 -2.88 -7.49
C ALA A 576 -1.12 -4.02 -6.78
N ALA A 577 -0.64 -5.25 -7.00
CA ALA A 577 -1.18 -6.46 -6.39
C ALA A 577 -0.07 -7.21 -5.64
N SER A 578 -0.31 -7.63 -4.40
CA SER A 578 0.70 -8.29 -3.55
C SER A 578 0.14 -9.51 -2.83
N ARG A 579 0.87 -10.65 -2.85
CA ARG A 579 0.49 -11.89 -2.14
C ARG A 579 -0.92 -12.39 -2.46
N ALA A 580 -1.38 -12.13 -3.68
CA ALA A 580 -2.59 -12.74 -4.18
C ALA A 580 -2.27 -14.17 -4.62
N GLU A 581 -2.58 -15.18 -3.80
CA GLU A 581 -2.69 -16.57 -4.31
C GLU A 581 -3.82 -16.66 -5.36
N ALA A 582 -4.73 -15.69 -5.33
CA ALA A 582 -5.79 -15.44 -6.30
C ALA A 582 -5.27 -15.13 -7.72
N THR A 583 -6.00 -15.62 -8.73
CA THR A 583 -5.86 -15.15 -10.11
C THR A 583 -6.77 -13.94 -10.32
N GLY A 584 -6.21 -12.73 -10.31
CA GLY A 584 -6.93 -11.50 -10.67
C GLY A 584 -7.21 -11.39 -12.17
N THR A 585 -8.38 -10.88 -12.56
CA THR A 585 -8.74 -10.66 -13.97
C THR A 585 -9.03 -9.19 -14.27
N PHE A 586 -8.39 -8.66 -15.31
CA PHE A 586 -8.63 -7.33 -15.88
C PHE A 586 -9.10 -7.51 -17.32
N SER A 587 -10.36 -7.20 -17.60
CA SER A 587 -10.95 -7.41 -18.92
C SER A 587 -11.44 -6.11 -19.53
N ARG A 588 -11.03 -5.84 -20.78
CA ARG A 588 -11.39 -4.61 -21.53
C ARG A 588 -11.02 -3.31 -20.80
N CYS A 589 -9.97 -3.35 -19.98
CA CYS A 589 -9.48 -2.17 -19.26
C CYS A 589 -8.50 -1.36 -20.12
N SER A 590 -8.40 -0.06 -19.86
CA SER A 590 -7.43 0.84 -20.51
C SER A 590 -6.49 1.48 -19.50
N PHE A 591 -5.18 1.28 -19.64
CA PHE A 591 -4.13 1.86 -18.80
C PHE A 591 -3.37 2.92 -19.60
N LEU A 592 -3.64 4.20 -19.32
CA LEU A 592 -3.22 5.34 -20.12
C LEU A 592 -2.36 6.30 -19.29
N GLY A 593 -1.10 6.53 -19.67
CA GLY A 593 -0.30 7.60 -19.08
C GLY A 593 0.00 7.46 -17.58
N ASN A 594 -0.07 6.25 -17.01
CA ASN A 594 0.21 6.04 -15.59
C ASN A 594 1.73 6.00 -15.32
N THR A 595 2.15 6.47 -14.16
CA THR A 595 3.58 6.64 -13.85
C THR A 595 3.95 6.01 -12.51
N ALA A 596 5.08 5.32 -12.44
CA ALA A 596 5.63 4.80 -11.20
C ALA A 596 7.08 5.27 -10.98
N SER A 597 7.45 5.62 -9.74
CA SER A 597 8.85 6.04 -9.46
C SER A 597 9.83 4.87 -9.34
N LYS A 598 9.34 3.62 -9.22
CA LYS A 598 10.19 2.42 -9.13
C LYS A 598 9.84 1.33 -10.13
N ASN A 599 8.73 0.61 -9.96
CA ASN A 599 8.38 -0.56 -10.79
C ASN A 599 6.92 -0.49 -11.28
N GLY A 600 6.61 -1.18 -12.38
CA GLY A 600 5.25 -1.33 -12.88
C GLY A 600 4.56 -0.01 -13.25
N GLY A 601 4.98 0.65 -14.33
CA GLY A 601 4.44 1.97 -14.72
C GLY A 601 2.91 2.02 -14.86
N ALA A 602 2.29 0.92 -15.28
CA ALA A 602 0.84 0.70 -15.17
C ALA A 602 0.49 -0.22 -14.01
N VAL A 603 1.03 -1.45 -14.05
CA VAL A 603 0.72 -2.50 -13.08
C VAL A 603 2.00 -3.10 -12.52
N GLU A 604 2.03 -3.31 -11.21
CA GLU A 604 3.04 -4.12 -10.51
C GLU A 604 2.38 -5.29 -9.80
N THR A 605 2.98 -6.48 -9.91
CA THR A 605 2.53 -7.69 -9.19
C THR A 605 3.67 -8.26 -8.35
N PHE A 606 3.43 -8.45 -7.05
CA PHE A 606 4.32 -9.17 -6.13
C PHE A 606 3.75 -10.56 -5.85
N ASP A 607 4.36 -11.59 -6.46
CA ASP A 607 4.01 -13.01 -6.26
C ASP A 607 2.55 -13.38 -6.63
N GLY A 608 2.03 -12.86 -7.76
CA GLY A 608 0.67 -13.10 -8.28
C GLY A 608 0.62 -13.60 -9.74
N SER A 609 -0.59 -13.76 -10.28
CA SER A 609 -0.83 -14.32 -11.64
C SER A 609 -1.96 -13.61 -12.42
N GLU A 610 -1.96 -12.29 -12.42
CA GLU A 610 -3.01 -11.48 -13.04
C GLU A 610 -3.15 -11.71 -14.54
N GLN A 611 -4.39 -11.79 -15.01
CA GLN A 611 -4.74 -12.00 -16.40
C GLN A 611 -5.35 -10.74 -17.00
N PHE A 612 -4.75 -10.26 -18.09
CA PHE A 612 -5.26 -9.13 -18.87
C PHE A 612 -5.86 -9.63 -20.17
N THR A 613 -7.14 -9.33 -20.41
CA THR A 613 -7.87 -9.80 -21.61
C THR A 613 -8.49 -8.61 -22.35
N SER A 614 -8.14 -8.46 -23.62
CA SER A 614 -8.62 -7.34 -24.46
C SER A 614 -8.34 -5.94 -23.85
N SER A 615 -7.27 -5.79 -23.07
CA SER A 615 -6.91 -4.56 -22.39
C SER A 615 -5.86 -3.74 -23.17
N LEU A 616 -5.89 -2.42 -23.04
CA LEU A 616 -4.98 -1.48 -23.71
C LEU A 616 -3.97 -0.91 -22.71
N PHE A 617 -2.68 -0.89 -23.08
CA PHE A 617 -1.62 -0.19 -22.35
C PHE A 617 -0.96 0.84 -23.26
N LYS A 618 -0.98 2.12 -22.86
CA LYS A 618 -0.40 3.20 -23.67
C LYS A 618 0.23 4.29 -22.81
N GLY A 619 1.51 4.58 -23.06
CA GLY A 619 2.21 5.73 -22.45
C GLY A 619 2.46 5.61 -20.95
N ASN A 620 2.47 4.39 -20.40
CA ASN A 620 2.78 4.18 -18.98
C ASN A 620 4.31 4.07 -18.78
N SER A 621 4.87 4.67 -17.73
CA SER A 621 6.32 4.76 -17.52
C SER A 621 6.75 4.42 -16.08
N ALA A 622 7.96 3.85 -15.93
CA ALA A 622 8.61 3.68 -14.64
C ALA A 622 10.11 4.00 -14.72
N ASP A 623 10.68 4.60 -13.68
CA ASP A 623 12.06 5.12 -13.65
C ASP A 623 13.16 4.04 -13.47
N CYS A 624 12.95 2.81 -13.96
CA CYS A 624 13.70 1.57 -13.65
C CYS A 624 15.20 1.48 -14.10
N ALA A 625 16.03 2.51 -13.95
CA ALA A 625 17.46 2.44 -14.32
C ALA A 625 18.45 2.91 -13.24
N VAL A 626 17.97 3.37 -12.07
CA VAL A 626 18.82 3.88 -10.99
C VAL A 626 18.55 3.10 -9.70
N CYS A 627 19.60 2.51 -9.11
CA CYS A 627 19.46 1.85 -7.82
C CYS A 627 19.22 2.89 -6.72
N GLY A 628 18.13 2.72 -5.97
CA GLY A 628 17.84 3.53 -4.80
C GLY A 628 18.89 3.40 -3.69
N ASP A 629 18.83 4.30 -2.71
CA ASP A 629 19.82 4.38 -1.64
C ASP A 629 20.00 3.06 -0.87
N GLY A 630 21.25 2.68 -0.63
CA GLY A 630 21.59 1.42 0.02
C GLY A 630 21.53 0.19 -0.89
N TYR A 631 21.33 0.38 -2.20
CA TYR A 631 21.49 -0.65 -3.24
C TYR A 631 22.62 -0.26 -4.20
N SER A 632 23.35 -1.25 -4.70
CA SER A 632 24.39 -1.06 -5.71
C SER A 632 24.07 -1.89 -6.96
N PRO A 633 24.32 -1.36 -8.16
CA PRO A 633 24.20 -2.13 -9.39
C PRO A 633 25.15 -3.33 -9.35
N SER A 634 24.65 -4.50 -9.73
CA SER A 634 25.46 -5.71 -9.93
C SER A 634 25.88 -5.83 -11.40
N LEU A 635 26.82 -6.73 -11.70
CA LEU A 635 27.19 -7.09 -13.09
C LEU A 635 25.99 -7.66 -13.87
N ALA A 636 24.89 -7.98 -13.18
CA ALA A 636 23.62 -8.42 -13.74
C ALA A 636 22.60 -7.28 -13.92
N HIS A 637 23.02 -6.01 -14.05
CA HIS A 637 22.12 -4.85 -14.20
C HIS A 637 20.96 -4.78 -13.18
N THR A 638 21.11 -5.45 -12.03
CA THR A 638 20.11 -5.52 -10.96
C THR A 638 20.60 -4.78 -9.74
N CYS A 639 19.68 -4.11 -9.06
CA CYS A 639 19.99 -3.39 -7.84
C CYS A 639 20.05 -4.35 -6.65
N THR A 640 21.26 -4.52 -6.11
CA THR A 640 21.50 -5.45 -5.00
C THR A 640 21.73 -4.68 -3.69
N ARG A 641 21.04 -5.08 -2.62
CA ARG A 641 21.11 -4.40 -1.32
C ARG A 641 22.53 -4.48 -0.73
N CYS A 642 23.03 -3.35 -0.24
CA CYS A 642 24.30 -3.23 0.46
C CYS A 642 24.17 -3.63 1.94
N SER A 643 24.12 -4.94 2.21
CA SER A 643 24.09 -5.49 3.58
C SER A 643 25.39 -5.24 4.35
N ARG A 644 25.30 -5.21 5.69
CA ARG A 644 26.44 -4.97 6.58
C ARG A 644 27.53 -6.05 6.44
N SER A 645 27.13 -7.31 6.28
CA SER A 645 28.06 -8.43 6.06
C SER A 645 28.78 -8.32 4.70
N ARG A 646 28.07 -7.91 3.65
CA ARG A 646 28.64 -7.71 2.32
C ARG A 646 29.61 -6.53 2.27
N ARG A 647 29.30 -5.42 2.97
CA ARG A 647 30.22 -4.28 3.11
C ARG A 647 31.52 -4.70 3.80
N GLN A 648 31.43 -5.46 4.90
CA GLN A 648 32.61 -5.98 5.60
C GLN A 648 33.43 -6.94 4.73
N GLY A 649 32.78 -7.86 4.02
CA GLY A 649 33.46 -8.76 3.09
C GLY A 649 34.17 -8.01 1.95
N LEU A 650 33.52 -6.99 1.37
CA LEU A 650 34.09 -6.19 0.29
C LEU A 650 35.24 -5.29 0.77
N MET A 651 35.14 -4.70 1.97
CA MET A 651 36.28 -3.98 2.59
C MET A 651 37.48 -4.89 2.79
N VAL A 652 37.27 -6.12 3.30
CA VAL A 652 38.36 -7.07 3.50
C VAL A 652 38.98 -7.46 2.16
N ALA A 653 38.17 -7.81 1.15
CA ALA A 653 38.64 -8.18 -0.18
C ALA A 653 39.43 -7.04 -0.86
N THR A 654 38.95 -5.80 -0.78
CA THR A 654 39.63 -4.63 -1.36
C THR A 654 40.96 -4.33 -0.66
N VAL A 655 41.03 -4.46 0.67
CA VAL A 655 42.30 -4.30 1.43
C VAL A 655 43.30 -5.39 1.04
N PHE A 656 42.87 -6.65 0.96
CA PHE A 656 43.75 -7.75 0.52
C PHE A 656 44.24 -7.55 -0.91
N ALA A 657 43.36 -7.15 -1.83
CA ALA A 657 43.73 -6.86 -3.21
C ALA A 657 44.74 -5.70 -3.30
N ALA A 658 44.54 -4.62 -2.51
CA ALA A 658 45.48 -3.50 -2.44
C ALA A 658 46.85 -3.92 -1.89
N LEU A 659 46.89 -4.77 -0.85
CA LEU A 659 48.14 -5.32 -0.31
C LEU A 659 48.88 -6.19 -1.34
N ILE A 660 48.14 -7.04 -2.07
CA ILE A 660 48.70 -7.87 -3.15
C ILE A 660 49.26 -6.96 -4.27
N ALA A 661 48.52 -5.93 -4.67
CA ALA A 661 48.97 -4.98 -5.69
C ALA A 661 50.23 -4.22 -5.26
N VAL A 662 50.32 -3.77 -4.01
CA VAL A 662 51.52 -3.12 -3.47
C VAL A 662 52.70 -4.09 -3.45
N CYS A 663 52.51 -5.32 -2.95
CA CYS A 663 53.55 -6.35 -2.95
C CYS A 663 54.03 -6.68 -4.37
N ALA A 664 53.11 -6.82 -5.33
CA ALA A 664 53.43 -7.06 -6.74
C ALA A 664 54.18 -5.87 -7.36
N THR A 665 53.78 -4.63 -7.04
CA THR A 665 54.47 -3.41 -7.51
C THR A 665 55.89 -3.33 -6.96
N VAL A 666 56.09 -3.62 -5.67
CA VAL A 666 57.41 -3.64 -5.03
C VAL A 666 58.28 -4.76 -5.60
N ALA A 667 57.71 -5.96 -5.81
CA ALA A 667 58.42 -7.08 -6.43
C ALA A 667 58.84 -6.77 -7.88
N THR A 668 57.95 -6.15 -8.66
CA THR A 668 58.21 -5.72 -10.04
C THR A 668 59.27 -4.64 -10.09
N PHE A 669 59.20 -3.63 -9.20
CA PHE A 669 60.21 -2.58 -9.09
C PHE A 669 61.59 -3.15 -8.74
N ARG A 670 61.66 -4.12 -7.81
CA ARG A 670 62.91 -4.82 -7.49
C ARG A 670 63.42 -5.65 -8.67
N TYR A 671 62.54 -6.35 -9.39
CA TYR A 671 62.88 -7.14 -10.57
C TYR A 671 63.41 -6.30 -11.75
N LEU A 672 62.82 -5.12 -11.97
CA LEU A 672 63.21 -4.20 -13.04
C LEU A 672 64.56 -3.51 -12.76
N LEU A 673 64.90 -3.31 -11.48
CA LEU A 673 66.18 -2.73 -11.07
C LEU A 673 67.29 -3.77 -10.85
N SER A 674 66.98 -5.07 -10.81
CA SER A 674 67.97 -6.12 -10.56
C SER A 674 68.85 -6.38 -11.79
N THR A 675 70.16 -6.49 -11.55
CA THR A 675 71.15 -6.98 -12.53
C THR A 675 71.47 -8.47 -12.27
N GLU A 676 71.99 -9.20 -13.26
CA GLU A 676 72.31 -10.65 -13.12
C GLU A 676 73.25 -10.95 -11.94
N PHE A 677 74.04 -9.98 -11.48
CA PHE A 677 74.95 -10.15 -10.34
C PHE A 677 74.23 -10.19 -8.98
N GLU A 678 73.08 -9.51 -8.84
CA GLU A 678 72.24 -9.57 -7.63
C GLU A 678 71.32 -10.80 -7.59
N GLU A 679 70.92 -11.34 -8.75
CA GLU A 679 70.03 -12.51 -8.86
C GLU A 679 70.67 -13.82 -8.35
N ARG A 680 72.01 -13.87 -8.23
CA ARG A 680 72.71 -15.05 -7.70
C ARG A 680 72.49 -15.27 -6.19
N ASN A 681 72.07 -14.23 -5.45
CA ASN A 681 71.77 -14.30 -4.01
C ASN A 681 70.27 -14.49 -3.68
N ILE A 682 69.37 -14.37 -4.66
CA ILE A 682 67.95 -14.69 -4.50
C ILE A 682 67.80 -16.17 -4.90
N GLY A 683 67.57 -17.03 -3.91
CA GLY A 683 67.73 -18.49 -4.03
C GLY A 683 67.12 -19.12 -5.29
N CYS A 684 67.76 -20.22 -5.74
CA CYS A 684 67.42 -21.09 -6.88
C CYS A 684 65.92 -21.42 -7.05
N PHE A 685 65.11 -21.28 -6.00
CA PHE A 685 63.66 -21.40 -6.02
C PHE A 685 62.99 -20.32 -6.88
N HIS A 686 63.36 -19.05 -6.76
CA HIS A 686 62.69 -17.93 -7.44
C HIS A 686 62.86 -17.95 -8.97
N ARG A 687 64.05 -18.35 -9.45
CA ARG A 687 64.38 -18.46 -10.87
C ARG A 687 63.68 -19.64 -11.56
N LYS A 688 63.41 -20.72 -10.82
CA LYS A 688 62.79 -21.95 -11.37
C LYS A 688 61.25 -21.92 -11.31
N THR A 689 60.65 -21.26 -10.33
CA THR A 689 59.19 -21.14 -10.23
C THR A 689 58.60 -20.22 -11.31
N PHE A 690 59.30 -19.12 -11.66
CA PHE A 690 58.84 -18.21 -12.74
C PHE A 690 59.01 -18.79 -14.15
N GLN A 691 59.98 -19.68 -14.38
CA GLN A 691 60.14 -20.39 -15.66
C GLN A 691 59.10 -21.48 -15.90
N ALA A 692 58.31 -21.85 -14.88
CA ALA A 692 57.27 -22.87 -14.96
C ALA A 692 55.86 -22.31 -15.26
N ILE A 693 55.73 -21.00 -15.46
CA ILE A 693 54.45 -20.33 -15.73
C ILE A 693 54.24 -20.22 -17.25
N PRO A 694 53.26 -20.94 -17.84
CA PRO A 694 52.96 -20.85 -19.27
C PRO A 694 52.21 -19.53 -19.58
N LEU A 695 52.95 -18.44 -19.74
CA LEU A 695 52.40 -17.09 -19.90
C LEU A 695 51.37 -16.98 -21.05
N GLN A 696 51.52 -17.77 -22.11
CA GLN A 696 50.56 -17.74 -23.22
C GLN A 696 49.23 -18.43 -22.91
N SER A 697 49.25 -19.60 -22.26
CA SER A 697 48.03 -20.25 -21.79
C SER A 697 47.21 -19.32 -20.89
N PHE A 698 47.87 -18.53 -20.04
CA PHE A 698 47.20 -17.51 -19.22
C PHE A 698 46.62 -16.36 -20.04
N LYS A 699 47.35 -15.84 -21.04
CA LYS A 699 46.84 -14.80 -21.95
C LYS A 699 45.54 -15.23 -22.64
N ILE A 700 45.46 -16.49 -23.09
CA ILE A 700 44.26 -17.03 -23.75
C ILE A 700 43.03 -16.98 -22.83
N ILE A 701 43.15 -17.43 -21.58
CA ILE A 701 42.02 -17.39 -20.62
C ILE A 701 41.62 -15.95 -20.31
N ILE A 702 42.59 -15.06 -20.08
CA ILE A 702 42.32 -13.64 -19.81
C ILE A 702 41.51 -13.03 -20.96
N VAL A 703 41.88 -13.32 -22.21
CA VAL A 703 41.18 -12.79 -23.37
C VAL A 703 39.75 -13.33 -23.48
N VAL A 704 39.54 -14.64 -23.32
CA VAL A 704 38.19 -15.25 -23.34
C VAL A 704 37.30 -14.60 -22.31
N TRP A 705 37.82 -14.47 -21.10
CA TRP A 705 37.08 -13.94 -19.98
C TRP A 705 36.79 -12.43 -20.14
N GLN A 706 37.76 -11.62 -20.59
CA GLN A 706 37.56 -10.20 -20.90
C GLN A 706 36.50 -9.97 -21.98
N ILE A 707 36.43 -10.85 -22.99
CA ILE A 707 35.41 -10.75 -24.03
C ILE A 707 34.02 -11.00 -23.45
N LEU A 708 33.86 -12.02 -22.62
CA LEU A 708 32.57 -12.42 -22.06
C LEU A 708 31.96 -11.37 -21.13
N THR A 709 32.77 -10.76 -20.26
CA THR A 709 32.31 -9.75 -19.30
C THR A 709 32.00 -8.42 -19.98
N GLN A 710 32.85 -7.98 -20.91
CA GLN A 710 32.66 -6.72 -21.62
C GLN A 710 31.51 -6.79 -22.64
N PHE A 711 31.32 -7.93 -23.31
CA PHE A 711 30.21 -8.11 -24.24
C PHE A 711 28.85 -8.04 -23.54
N ALA A 712 28.69 -8.72 -22.41
CA ALA A 712 27.42 -8.69 -21.66
C ALA A 712 27.05 -7.26 -21.23
N ALA A 713 28.04 -6.49 -20.76
CA ALA A 713 27.87 -5.07 -20.44
C ALA A 713 27.51 -4.23 -21.69
N ALA A 714 28.11 -4.51 -22.85
CA ALA A 714 27.83 -3.80 -24.10
C ALA A 714 26.45 -4.12 -24.70
N ALA A 715 25.97 -5.36 -24.51
CA ALA A 715 24.67 -5.83 -24.97
C ALA A 715 23.51 -5.50 -24.01
N ASN A 716 23.83 -5.03 -22.78
CA ASN A 716 22.85 -4.78 -21.72
C ASN A 716 21.97 -6.01 -21.43
N VAL A 717 22.59 -7.20 -21.38
CA VAL A 717 21.94 -8.49 -21.09
C VAL A 717 22.72 -9.22 -20.01
N THR A 718 22.01 -9.96 -19.17
CA THR A 718 22.55 -10.65 -18.01
C THR A 718 22.63 -12.15 -18.27
N TYR A 719 23.72 -12.79 -17.85
CA TYR A 719 23.81 -14.24 -17.91
C TYR A 719 22.94 -14.90 -16.83
N PRO A 720 22.59 -16.20 -16.97
CA PRO A 720 21.90 -16.94 -15.93
C PRO A 720 22.67 -16.87 -14.59
N ARG A 721 21.92 -16.73 -13.49
CA ARG A 721 22.46 -16.40 -12.14
C ARG A 721 23.72 -17.17 -11.74
N VAL A 722 23.73 -18.49 -11.92
CA VAL A 722 24.87 -19.35 -11.55
C VAL A 722 26.13 -19.00 -12.35
N TYR A 723 25.98 -18.74 -13.65
CA TYR A 723 27.10 -18.40 -14.52
C TYR A 723 27.56 -16.94 -14.30
N GLN A 724 26.61 -16.03 -14.08
CA GLN A 724 26.87 -14.62 -13.76
C GLN A 724 27.66 -14.46 -12.45
N ASP A 725 27.30 -15.21 -11.40
CA ASP A 725 27.99 -15.19 -10.11
C ASP A 725 29.43 -15.72 -10.25
N PHE A 726 29.62 -16.78 -11.05
CA PHE A 726 30.94 -17.34 -11.35
C PHE A 726 31.84 -16.34 -12.09
N LEU A 727 31.33 -15.69 -13.13
CA LEU A 727 32.08 -14.67 -13.87
C LEU A 727 32.44 -13.47 -12.98
N SER A 728 31.53 -13.07 -12.09
CA SER A 728 31.75 -11.97 -11.13
C SER A 728 32.85 -12.31 -10.12
N ALA A 729 32.96 -13.57 -9.68
CA ALA A 729 34.03 -14.00 -8.76
C ALA A 729 35.43 -13.94 -9.40
N ILE A 730 35.50 -14.13 -10.73
CA ILE A 730 36.73 -14.07 -11.51
C ILE A 730 37.08 -12.62 -11.90
N ASP A 731 36.13 -11.68 -11.81
CA ASP A 731 36.31 -10.27 -12.24
C ASP A 731 37.31 -9.42 -11.46
N VAL A 732 37.72 -9.90 -10.29
CA VAL A 732 38.86 -9.34 -9.56
C VAL A 732 40.16 -9.39 -10.37
N ILE A 733 40.26 -10.28 -11.38
CA ILE A 733 41.46 -10.48 -12.21
C ILE A 733 41.53 -9.49 -13.40
N ASN A 734 40.49 -8.69 -13.70
CA ASN A 734 40.44 -7.81 -14.90
C ASN A 734 41.45 -6.67 -14.88
N VAL A 735 41.96 -6.34 -13.68
CA VAL A 735 42.70 -5.10 -13.44
C VAL A 735 41.91 -3.89 -14.00
N ASP A 736 40.56 -3.93 -13.96
CA ASP A 736 39.74 -2.75 -14.20
C ASP A 736 39.76 -1.92 -12.92
N LEU A 737 40.79 -1.07 -12.80
CA LEU A 737 40.98 -0.20 -11.64
C LEU A 737 39.76 0.72 -11.40
N GLY A 738 38.98 1.02 -12.44
CA GLY A 738 37.73 1.79 -12.35
C GLY A 738 36.59 1.03 -11.65
N SER A 739 36.45 -0.29 -11.88
CA SER A 739 35.45 -1.11 -11.18
C SER A 739 35.87 -1.46 -9.74
N MET A 740 37.17 -1.58 -9.47
CA MET A 740 37.70 -1.77 -8.12
C MET A 740 37.48 -0.54 -7.22
N ILE A 741 37.47 0.66 -7.80
CA ILE A 741 37.14 1.92 -7.12
C ILE A 741 35.62 2.13 -7.06
N SER A 742 34.83 1.62 -8.03
CA SER A 742 33.37 1.68 -7.98
C SER A 742 32.74 0.53 -7.18
N ALA A 743 33.33 0.14 -6.04
CA ALA A 743 32.64 -0.71 -5.07
C ALA A 743 31.41 0.06 -4.57
N GLY A 744 30.28 -0.05 -5.27
CA GLY A 744 29.10 0.80 -5.07
C GLY A 744 28.52 0.74 -3.66
N CYS A 745 28.85 -0.32 -2.90
CA CYS A 745 28.53 -0.42 -1.48
C CYS A 745 29.54 0.23 -0.50
N LEU A 746 30.73 0.63 -0.96
CA LEU A 746 31.74 1.36 -0.20
C LEU A 746 31.72 2.86 -0.51
N TRP A 747 31.44 3.24 -1.76
CA TRP A 747 31.42 4.63 -2.22
C TRP A 747 30.25 4.88 -3.18
N SER A 748 29.20 5.55 -2.70
CA SER A 748 27.96 5.81 -3.46
C SER A 748 28.02 7.01 -4.41
N GLY A 749 29.10 7.80 -4.38
CA GLY A 749 29.24 9.05 -5.13
C GLY A 749 30.03 8.97 -6.45
N ILE A 750 30.44 7.77 -6.88
CA ILE A 750 31.28 7.59 -8.07
C ILE A 750 30.38 7.35 -9.29
N ASP A 751 30.53 8.18 -10.32
CA ASP A 751 29.79 8.08 -11.58
C ASP A 751 30.62 7.44 -12.70
N PHE A 752 30.03 7.25 -13.88
CA PHE A 752 30.76 6.72 -15.04
C PHE A 752 31.98 7.58 -15.45
N HIS A 753 31.92 8.90 -15.26
CA HIS A 753 33.00 9.81 -15.66
C HIS A 753 34.27 9.57 -14.83
N ASP A 754 34.11 9.33 -13.52
CA ASP A 754 35.24 9.01 -12.64
C ASP A 754 35.91 7.68 -13.03
N ARG A 755 35.10 6.67 -13.38
CA ARG A 755 35.59 5.37 -13.85
C ARG A 755 36.38 5.52 -15.14
N LEU A 756 35.86 6.29 -16.10
CA LEU A 756 36.53 6.59 -17.36
C LEU A 756 37.93 7.18 -17.13
N LEU A 757 38.03 8.22 -16.29
CA LEU A 757 39.29 8.89 -16.00
C LEU A 757 40.30 7.96 -15.31
N VAL A 758 39.88 7.17 -14.32
CA VAL A 758 40.76 6.23 -13.62
C VAL A 758 41.29 5.17 -14.57
N SER A 759 40.41 4.53 -15.35
CA SER A 759 40.78 3.41 -16.21
C SER A 759 41.68 3.84 -17.37
N THR A 760 41.62 5.11 -17.83
CA THR A 760 42.55 5.64 -18.84
C THR A 760 43.83 6.24 -18.23
N ILE A 761 43.78 6.92 -17.09
CA ILE A 761 44.97 7.58 -16.52
C ILE A 761 45.90 6.57 -15.82
N ALA A 762 45.36 5.58 -15.11
CA ALA A 762 46.17 4.65 -14.33
C ALA A 762 47.19 3.86 -15.19
N PRO A 763 46.85 3.33 -16.38
CA PRO A 763 47.83 2.70 -17.26
C PRO A 763 48.93 3.67 -17.74
N LEU A 764 48.59 4.95 -18.00
CA LEU A 764 49.59 5.96 -18.38
C LEU A 764 50.56 6.26 -17.24
N LEU A 765 50.06 6.32 -16.00
CA LEU A 765 50.90 6.45 -14.82
C LEU A 765 51.80 5.23 -14.62
N ALA A 766 51.28 4.01 -14.85
CA ALA A 766 52.08 2.79 -14.80
C ALA A 766 53.20 2.80 -15.88
N ILE A 767 52.90 3.23 -17.10
CA ILE A 767 53.90 3.40 -18.17
C ILE A 767 54.91 4.49 -17.80
N GLY A 768 54.47 5.61 -17.22
CA GLY A 768 55.36 6.66 -16.72
C GLY A 768 56.28 6.17 -15.61
N MET A 769 55.77 5.32 -14.71
CA MET A 769 56.56 4.64 -13.69
C MET A 769 57.60 3.70 -14.31
N LEU A 770 57.20 2.89 -15.30
CA LEU A 770 58.13 2.02 -16.05
C LEU A 770 59.21 2.81 -16.79
N ALA A 771 58.88 3.95 -17.37
CA ALA A 771 59.85 4.85 -18.00
C ALA A 771 60.81 5.43 -16.96
N SER A 772 60.32 5.80 -15.77
CA SER A 772 61.15 6.30 -14.69
C SER A 772 62.10 5.23 -14.15
N THR A 773 61.67 3.97 -14.00
CA THR A 773 62.53 2.86 -13.58
C THR A 773 63.56 2.53 -14.65
N TYR A 774 63.20 2.59 -15.93
CA TYR A 774 64.13 2.42 -17.03
C TYR A 774 65.25 3.46 -17.00
N LEU A 775 64.89 4.74 -16.81
CA LEU A 775 65.86 5.84 -16.68
C LEU A 775 66.75 5.68 -15.45
N VAL A 776 66.19 5.27 -14.30
CA VAL A 776 66.96 5.01 -13.08
C VAL A 776 67.90 3.82 -13.26
N ALA A 777 67.44 2.73 -13.89
CA ALA A 777 68.26 1.56 -14.19
C ALA A 777 69.42 1.88 -15.14
N LEU A 778 69.18 2.71 -16.17
CA LEU A 778 70.20 3.21 -17.08
C LEU A 778 71.21 4.12 -16.36
N ARG A 779 70.74 5.03 -15.49
CA ARG A 779 71.64 5.92 -14.70
C ARG A 779 72.49 5.14 -13.70
N ARG A 780 71.92 4.15 -13.00
CA ARG A 780 72.65 3.28 -12.07
C ARG A 780 73.74 2.47 -12.77
N ASN A 781 73.51 2.09 -14.03
CA ASN A 781 74.39 1.26 -14.82
C ASN A 781 75.03 2.04 -15.98
N ALA A 782 75.24 3.36 -15.84
CA ALA A 782 75.73 4.23 -16.92
C ALA A 782 77.13 3.86 -17.43
N THR A 783 77.92 3.13 -16.63
CA THR A 783 79.25 2.61 -16.98
C THR A 783 79.25 1.13 -17.37
N ALA A 784 78.08 0.49 -17.45
CA ALA A 784 77.95 -0.93 -17.76
C ALA A 784 78.08 -1.23 -19.27
N GLY A 785 78.51 -2.45 -19.60
CA GLY A 785 78.65 -2.90 -20.99
C GLY A 785 77.30 -3.12 -21.72
N HIS A 786 77.35 -3.19 -23.05
CA HIS A 786 76.19 -3.28 -23.95
C HIS A 786 75.22 -4.43 -23.62
N ALA A 787 75.73 -5.54 -23.09
CA ALA A 787 74.93 -6.70 -22.69
C ALA A 787 73.97 -6.41 -21.51
N ILE A 788 74.40 -5.59 -20.53
CA ILE A 788 73.56 -5.25 -19.37
C ILE A 788 72.42 -4.31 -19.78
N ILE A 789 72.69 -3.38 -20.70
CA ILE A 789 71.69 -2.46 -21.25
C ILE A 789 70.61 -3.25 -22.03
N GLU A 790 71.00 -4.27 -22.78
CA GLU A 790 70.08 -5.16 -23.50
C GLU A 790 69.16 -5.95 -22.56
N ILE A 791 69.68 -6.45 -21.43
CA ILE A 791 68.86 -7.13 -20.41
C ILE A 791 67.85 -6.17 -19.79
N ILE A 792 68.27 -4.95 -19.44
CA ILE A 792 67.38 -3.91 -18.90
C ILE A 792 66.29 -3.57 -19.91
N ARG A 793 66.65 -3.41 -21.19
CA ARG A 793 65.71 -3.16 -22.30
C ARG A 793 64.70 -4.30 -22.43
N HIS A 794 65.16 -5.55 -22.47
CA HIS A 794 64.29 -6.72 -22.56
C HIS A 794 63.28 -6.78 -21.40
N LYS A 795 63.73 -6.64 -20.15
CA LYS A 795 62.84 -6.66 -18.97
C LYS A 795 61.76 -5.58 -19.04
N HIS A 796 62.11 -4.34 -19.38
CA HIS A 796 61.15 -3.22 -19.42
C HIS A 796 60.19 -3.32 -20.59
N VAL A 797 60.66 -3.72 -21.78
CA VAL A 797 59.79 -3.90 -22.95
C VAL A 797 58.81 -5.05 -22.74
N THR A 798 59.25 -6.18 -22.17
CA THR A 798 58.37 -7.31 -21.85
C THR A 798 57.25 -6.90 -20.88
N VAL A 799 57.57 -6.14 -19.81
CA VAL A 799 56.55 -5.65 -18.87
C VAL A 799 55.62 -4.61 -19.52
N LEU A 800 56.14 -3.70 -20.34
CA LEU A 800 55.33 -2.73 -21.10
C LEU A 800 54.32 -3.44 -22.02
N LEU A 801 54.77 -4.44 -22.75
CA LEU A 801 53.92 -5.21 -23.66
C LEU A 801 52.86 -6.02 -22.90
N PHE A 802 53.20 -6.55 -21.73
CA PHE A 802 52.25 -7.26 -20.88
C PHE A 802 51.19 -6.32 -20.27
N VAL A 803 51.60 -5.15 -19.76
CA VAL A 803 50.67 -4.14 -19.22
C VAL A 803 49.72 -3.65 -20.32
N THR A 804 50.24 -3.31 -21.50
CA THR A 804 49.41 -2.88 -22.64
C THR A 804 48.44 -3.98 -23.10
N PHE A 805 48.85 -5.25 -23.08
CA PHE A 805 47.98 -6.39 -23.40
C PHE A 805 46.79 -6.53 -22.43
N LEU A 806 47.05 -6.38 -21.12
CA LEU A 806 46.03 -6.53 -20.08
C LEU A 806 44.96 -5.44 -20.18
N VAL A 807 45.39 -4.17 -20.30
CA VAL A 807 44.48 -3.01 -20.28
C VAL A 807 43.78 -2.75 -21.61
N TYR A 808 44.27 -3.32 -22.71
CA TYR A 808 43.81 -3.00 -24.06
C TYR A 808 42.28 -3.10 -24.22
N SER A 809 41.68 -4.26 -23.94
CA SER A 809 40.25 -4.47 -24.20
C SER A 809 39.34 -3.71 -23.22
N SER A 810 39.67 -3.71 -21.92
CA SER A 810 38.84 -3.09 -20.89
C SER A 810 38.78 -1.57 -21.06
N VAL A 811 39.94 -0.93 -21.25
CA VAL A 811 40.02 0.52 -21.48
C VAL A 811 39.39 0.89 -22.82
N SER A 812 39.61 0.10 -23.88
CA SER A 812 39.00 0.36 -25.19
C SER A 812 37.47 0.31 -25.14
N SER A 813 36.88 -0.69 -24.46
CA SER A 813 35.43 -0.79 -24.31
C SER A 813 34.84 0.39 -23.54
N MET A 814 35.46 0.80 -22.42
CA MET A 814 35.02 1.95 -21.63
C MET A 814 35.07 3.28 -22.41
N VAL A 815 36.12 3.47 -23.23
CA VAL A 815 36.23 4.64 -24.11
C VAL A 815 35.09 4.65 -25.15
N PHE A 816 34.75 3.50 -25.75
CA PHE A 816 33.64 3.42 -26.72
C PHE A 816 32.26 3.63 -26.07
N GLN A 817 32.03 3.11 -24.86
CA GLN A 817 30.77 3.30 -24.12
C GLN A 817 30.45 4.77 -23.82
N THR A 818 31.46 5.65 -23.80
CA THR A 818 31.29 7.10 -23.57
C THR A 818 30.46 7.78 -24.67
N PHE A 819 30.35 7.18 -25.85
CA PHE A 819 29.64 7.75 -27.01
C PHE A 819 28.22 7.19 -27.20
N ALA A 820 27.78 6.24 -26.37
CA ALA A 820 26.51 5.54 -26.55
C ALA A 820 25.41 6.13 -25.66
N CYS A 821 24.48 6.87 -26.28
CA CYS A 821 23.34 7.47 -25.60
C CYS A 821 22.03 6.88 -26.09
N ASP A 822 21.07 6.73 -25.18
CA ASP A 822 19.70 6.31 -25.45
C ASP A 822 18.74 7.50 -25.22
N SER A 823 17.77 7.68 -26.12
CA SER A 823 16.72 8.69 -26.00
C SER A 823 15.54 8.12 -25.22
N LEU A 824 15.09 8.81 -24.18
CA LEU A 824 13.92 8.43 -23.39
C LEU A 824 12.71 9.32 -23.73
N ASP A 825 11.51 8.91 -23.29
CA ASP A 825 10.23 9.56 -23.61
C ASP A 825 10.08 10.98 -23.04
N ASP A 826 10.96 11.37 -22.11
CA ASP A 826 11.07 12.74 -21.58
C ASP A 826 11.73 13.72 -22.57
N GLY A 827 12.15 13.24 -23.74
CA GLY A 827 12.82 14.00 -24.79
C GLY A 827 14.31 14.22 -24.55
N ASN A 828 14.89 13.68 -23.48
CA ASN A 828 16.32 13.79 -23.16
C ASN A 828 17.10 12.54 -23.59
N ASN A 829 18.40 12.74 -23.79
CA ASN A 829 19.35 11.66 -24.12
C ASN A 829 20.21 11.34 -22.90
N TYR A 830 20.23 10.08 -22.49
CA TYR A 830 20.96 9.58 -21.34
C TYR A 830 22.08 8.64 -21.76
N LEU A 831 23.17 8.61 -21.00
CA LEU A 831 24.29 7.72 -21.24
C LEU A 831 23.88 6.28 -20.94
N ARG A 832 23.95 5.38 -21.93
CA ARG A 832 23.52 3.97 -21.77
C ARG A 832 24.26 3.24 -20.65
N ALA A 833 25.53 3.58 -20.43
CA ALA A 833 26.35 2.98 -19.39
C ALA A 833 26.00 3.47 -17.96
N ASP A 834 25.33 4.62 -17.82
CA ASP A 834 24.89 5.19 -16.54
C ASP A 834 23.79 6.25 -16.78
N TYR A 835 22.53 5.84 -16.63
CA TYR A 835 21.35 6.68 -16.88
C TYR A 835 21.21 7.86 -15.91
N ARG A 836 22.11 8.02 -14.93
CA ARG A 836 22.20 9.25 -14.12
C ARG A 836 22.81 10.43 -14.89
N ILE A 837 23.41 10.17 -16.06
CA ILE A 837 24.16 11.17 -16.84
C ILE A 837 23.37 11.55 -18.10
N LEU A 838 22.99 12.83 -18.21
CA LEU A 838 22.46 13.39 -19.44
C LEU A 838 23.60 13.64 -20.44
N CYS A 839 23.44 13.11 -21.65
CA CYS A 839 24.40 13.25 -22.74
C CYS A 839 24.52 14.68 -23.27
N THR A 840 23.53 15.53 -22.99
CA THR A 840 23.51 16.95 -23.39
C THR A 840 24.30 17.85 -22.44
N THR A 841 24.78 17.34 -21.31
CA THR A 841 25.53 18.14 -20.32
C THR A 841 26.92 18.53 -20.83
N SER A 842 27.37 19.73 -20.48
CA SER A 842 28.70 20.23 -20.85
C SER A 842 29.85 19.38 -20.30
N LYS A 843 29.69 18.81 -19.09
CA LYS A 843 30.64 17.86 -18.49
C LYS A 843 30.81 16.62 -19.38
N HIS A 844 29.69 16.01 -19.80
CA HIS A 844 29.75 14.82 -20.64
C HIS A 844 30.31 15.11 -22.03
N LEU A 845 29.93 16.23 -22.65
CA LEU A 845 30.46 16.63 -23.95
C LEU A 845 31.99 16.85 -23.92
N ALA A 846 32.53 17.47 -22.86
CA ALA A 846 33.97 17.61 -22.69
C ALA A 846 34.68 16.25 -22.56
N LEU A 847 34.04 15.30 -21.86
CA LEU A 847 34.57 13.95 -21.70
C LEU A 847 34.46 13.09 -22.97
N GLN A 848 33.50 13.36 -23.86
CA GLN A 848 33.47 12.75 -25.19
C GLN A 848 34.68 13.19 -26.03
N VAL A 849 35.09 14.45 -25.96
CA VAL A 849 36.32 14.95 -26.63
C VAL A 849 37.55 14.26 -26.04
N TYR A 850 37.62 14.15 -24.71
CA TYR A 850 38.69 13.41 -24.02
C TYR A 850 38.73 11.94 -24.45
N ALA A 851 37.59 11.25 -24.47
CA ALA A 851 37.47 9.87 -24.93
C ALA A 851 37.92 9.73 -26.38
N GLY A 852 37.62 10.71 -27.25
CA GLY A 852 38.07 10.73 -28.64
C GLY A 852 39.59 10.73 -28.78
N VAL A 853 40.30 11.47 -27.93
CA VAL A 853 41.77 11.41 -27.86
C VAL A 853 42.23 10.03 -27.39
N MET A 854 41.55 9.45 -26.40
CA MET A 854 41.89 8.12 -25.87
C MET A 854 41.63 6.97 -26.86
N VAL A 855 40.71 7.13 -27.83
CA VAL A 855 40.54 6.18 -28.95
C VAL A 855 41.84 6.03 -29.74
N VAL A 856 42.54 7.14 -29.99
CA VAL A 856 43.82 7.13 -30.71
C VAL A 856 44.91 6.44 -29.88
N VAL A 857 44.90 6.61 -28.56
CA VAL A 857 45.92 6.05 -27.66
C VAL A 857 45.76 4.53 -27.49
N TYR A 858 44.52 4.06 -27.23
CA TYR A 858 44.28 2.67 -26.83
C TYR A 858 43.77 1.80 -27.99
N PRO A 859 42.51 1.96 -28.48
CA PRO A 859 41.99 1.18 -29.60
C PRO A 859 42.89 1.13 -30.84
N VAL A 860 43.47 2.27 -31.22
CA VAL A 860 44.29 2.39 -32.44
C VAL A 860 45.79 2.30 -32.12
N GLY A 861 46.25 2.98 -31.08
CA GLY A 861 47.67 3.11 -30.77
C GLY A 861 48.36 1.81 -30.38
N ILE A 862 47.72 0.96 -29.57
CA ILE A 862 48.31 -0.31 -29.13
C ILE A 862 48.49 -1.31 -30.29
N PRO A 863 47.46 -1.59 -31.13
CA PRO A 863 47.64 -2.49 -32.27
C PRO A 863 48.64 -1.95 -33.29
N LEU A 864 48.67 -0.63 -33.51
CA LEU A 864 49.65 0.00 -34.40
C LEU A 864 51.07 -0.13 -33.84
N LEU A 865 51.27 0.06 -32.54
CA LEU A 865 52.56 -0.19 -31.87
C LEU A 865 53.01 -1.63 -32.08
N TYR A 866 52.13 -2.61 -31.85
CA TYR A 866 52.45 -4.03 -32.04
C TYR A 866 52.80 -4.34 -33.50
N ALA A 867 52.01 -3.83 -34.45
CA ALA A 867 52.28 -3.97 -35.88
C ALA A 867 53.65 -3.38 -36.24
N ILE A 868 53.95 -2.14 -35.84
CA ILE A 868 55.23 -1.49 -36.13
C ILE A 868 56.41 -2.33 -35.60
N LEU A 869 56.35 -2.76 -34.34
CA LEU A 869 57.43 -3.54 -33.72
C LEU A 869 57.67 -4.89 -34.43
N LEU A 870 56.59 -5.56 -34.83
CA LEU A 870 56.65 -6.85 -35.54
C LEU A 870 57.12 -6.69 -36.99
N PHE A 871 56.58 -5.74 -37.74
CA PHE A 871 56.92 -5.54 -39.15
C PHE A 871 58.33 -4.94 -39.35
N GLN A 872 58.86 -4.18 -38.38
CA GLN A 872 60.25 -3.73 -38.38
C GLN A 872 61.24 -4.90 -38.34
N HIS A 873 60.88 -6.02 -37.70
CA HIS A 873 61.74 -7.21 -37.56
C HIS A 873 61.31 -8.38 -38.45
N ARG A 874 60.44 -8.16 -39.44
CA ARG A 874 59.79 -9.23 -40.23
C ARG A 874 60.77 -10.21 -40.87
N ASP A 875 61.92 -9.71 -41.36
CA ASP A 875 62.85 -10.52 -42.15
C ASP A 875 63.55 -11.58 -41.27
N ILE A 876 63.70 -11.29 -39.97
CA ILE A 876 64.26 -12.21 -38.96
C ILE A 876 63.14 -13.09 -38.36
N LEU A 877 61.94 -12.54 -38.17
CA LEU A 877 60.82 -13.26 -37.54
C LEU A 877 60.21 -14.32 -38.46
N ALA A 878 60.09 -14.03 -39.76
CA ALA A 878 59.51 -14.94 -40.74
C ALA A 878 60.42 -16.13 -41.08
N ASN A 879 61.73 -16.04 -40.80
CA ASN A 879 62.68 -17.11 -41.06
C ASN A 879 62.91 -17.97 -39.81
N ALA A 880 62.49 -19.23 -39.85
CA ALA A 880 62.66 -20.18 -38.75
C ALA A 880 64.12 -20.41 -38.34
N SER A 881 65.07 -20.23 -39.26
CA SER A 881 66.51 -20.49 -39.05
C SER A 881 67.33 -19.24 -38.72
N ALA A 882 66.73 -18.04 -38.67
CA ALA A 882 67.44 -16.80 -38.39
C ALA A 882 67.74 -16.64 -36.88
N ASP A 883 68.87 -15.99 -36.56
CA ASP A 883 69.18 -15.60 -35.18
C ASP A 883 68.24 -14.48 -34.72
N LYS A 884 67.41 -14.78 -33.72
CA LYS A 884 66.37 -13.88 -33.22
C LYS A 884 66.85 -12.98 -32.07
N ALA A 885 68.15 -12.92 -31.79
CA ALA A 885 68.73 -12.09 -30.72
C ALA A 885 68.23 -10.63 -30.74
N GLY A 886 68.14 -10.02 -31.93
CA GLY A 886 67.67 -8.63 -32.10
C GLY A 886 66.18 -8.39 -31.78
N ALA A 887 65.35 -9.45 -31.78
CA ALA A 887 63.91 -9.38 -31.55
C ALA A 887 63.47 -9.97 -30.20
N GLN A 888 64.42 -10.35 -29.33
CA GLN A 888 64.14 -10.91 -28.00
C GLN A 888 63.32 -9.98 -27.09
N PRO A 889 63.51 -8.64 -27.07
CA PRO A 889 62.68 -7.74 -26.26
C PRO A 889 61.18 -7.79 -26.58
N ILE A 890 60.82 -8.17 -27.81
CA ILE A 890 59.43 -8.24 -28.28
C ILE A 890 58.91 -9.68 -28.39
N ALA A 891 59.62 -10.65 -27.81
CA ALA A 891 59.29 -12.08 -27.87
C ALA A 891 57.85 -12.38 -27.46
N SER A 892 57.31 -11.65 -26.47
CA SER A 892 55.94 -11.83 -25.98
C SER A 892 54.83 -11.63 -27.03
N LEU A 893 55.14 -10.99 -28.18
CA LEU A 893 54.22 -10.76 -29.30
C LEU A 893 54.30 -11.84 -30.40
N TRP A 894 55.43 -12.57 -30.52
CA TRP A 894 55.66 -13.47 -31.65
C TRP A 894 56.08 -14.89 -31.27
N GLU A 895 56.67 -15.12 -30.10
CA GLU A 895 57.28 -16.41 -29.70
C GLU A 895 56.28 -17.57 -29.65
N ALA A 896 55.03 -17.26 -29.30
CA ALA A 896 53.93 -18.21 -29.25
C ALA A 896 53.49 -18.71 -30.63
N TYR A 897 53.80 -17.92 -31.67
CA TYR A 897 53.25 -18.08 -33.00
C TYR A 897 54.27 -18.69 -33.96
N LYS A 898 53.76 -19.42 -34.97
CA LYS A 898 54.59 -19.96 -36.04
C LYS A 898 55.26 -18.81 -36.80
N PRO A 899 56.50 -18.98 -37.31
CA PRO A 899 57.22 -17.93 -38.03
C PRO A 899 56.41 -17.29 -39.17
N GLU A 900 55.59 -18.07 -39.87
CA GLU A 900 54.75 -17.61 -40.98
C GLU A 900 53.54 -16.76 -40.53
N ARG A 901 53.30 -16.67 -39.22
CA ARG A 901 52.13 -16.04 -38.58
C ARG A 901 52.54 -15.08 -37.45
N PHE A 902 53.76 -14.53 -37.51
CA PHE A 902 54.29 -13.62 -36.47
C PHE A 902 53.42 -12.39 -36.17
N TYR A 903 52.52 -12.00 -37.10
CA TYR A 903 51.61 -10.86 -36.98
C TYR A 903 50.28 -11.17 -36.26
N TYR A 904 50.06 -12.41 -35.81
CA TYR A 904 48.76 -12.86 -35.30
C TYR A 904 48.26 -12.09 -34.06
N GLU A 905 49.16 -11.62 -33.19
CA GLU A 905 48.78 -10.80 -32.02
C GLU A 905 47.98 -9.53 -32.43
N VAL A 906 48.24 -8.98 -33.62
CA VAL A 906 47.50 -7.82 -34.16
C VAL A 906 46.08 -8.22 -34.61
N ILE A 907 45.93 -9.41 -35.18
CA ILE A 907 44.61 -9.97 -35.54
C ILE A 907 43.79 -10.21 -34.26
N GLU A 908 44.44 -10.69 -33.21
CA GLU A 908 43.83 -10.91 -31.91
C GLU A 908 43.35 -9.61 -31.25
N CYS A 909 44.13 -8.53 -31.39
CA CYS A 909 43.68 -7.18 -31.02
C CYS A 909 42.40 -6.77 -31.78
N GLY A 910 42.39 -6.95 -33.11
CA GLY A 910 41.21 -6.67 -33.93
C GLY A 910 39.97 -7.44 -33.50
N ARG A 911 40.12 -8.73 -33.21
CA ARG A 911 39.04 -9.59 -32.70
C ARG A 911 38.45 -9.07 -31.39
N ARG A 912 39.31 -8.71 -30.42
CA ARG A 912 38.88 -8.20 -29.11
C ARG A 912 38.04 -6.93 -29.25
N ILE A 913 38.49 -5.93 -30.01
CA ILE A 913 37.74 -4.69 -30.21
C ILE A 913 36.44 -4.90 -30.96
N MET A 914 36.44 -5.76 -31.98
CA MET A 914 35.22 -6.05 -32.75
C MET A 914 34.16 -6.75 -31.91
N LEU A 915 34.54 -7.54 -30.90
CA LEU A 915 33.59 -8.26 -30.04
C LEU A 915 33.21 -7.51 -28.75
N THR A 916 33.98 -6.52 -28.30
CA THR A 916 33.71 -5.82 -27.02
C THR A 916 33.56 -4.30 -27.11
N GLY A 917 34.07 -3.68 -28.18
CA GLY A 917 34.05 -2.23 -28.37
C GLY A 917 33.06 -1.78 -29.43
N VAL A 918 33.23 -2.26 -30.67
CA VAL A 918 32.42 -1.82 -31.83
C VAL A 918 30.94 -2.24 -31.70
N VAL A 919 30.68 -3.36 -31.03
CA VAL A 919 29.32 -3.88 -30.75
C VAL A 919 28.42 -2.87 -30.06
N VAL A 920 28.98 -1.95 -29.26
CA VAL A 920 28.22 -0.90 -28.55
C VAL A 920 27.39 -0.03 -29.51
N PHE A 921 27.82 0.10 -30.77
CA PHE A 921 27.18 0.92 -31.80
C PHE A 921 26.26 0.13 -32.75
N ILE A 922 26.25 -1.21 -32.68
CA ILE A 922 25.49 -2.05 -33.61
C ILE A 922 24.11 -2.32 -33.00
N TYR A 923 23.03 -1.81 -33.62
CA TYR A 923 21.62 -2.07 -33.24
C TYR A 923 21.39 -2.20 -31.73
N PRO A 924 21.69 -1.16 -30.95
CA PRO A 924 21.80 -1.27 -29.51
C PRO A 924 20.50 -1.75 -28.86
N ASN A 925 20.64 -2.59 -27.83
CA ASN A 925 19.52 -3.18 -27.06
C ASN A 925 18.60 -4.11 -27.87
N ASP A 926 18.89 -4.40 -29.14
CA ASP A 926 18.16 -5.31 -30.01
C ASP A 926 18.81 -6.72 -29.99
N ALA A 927 18.01 -7.79 -30.20
CA ALA A 927 18.53 -9.13 -30.43
C ALA A 927 19.47 -9.21 -31.66
N ALA A 928 19.26 -8.34 -32.65
CA ALA A 928 20.13 -8.22 -33.83
C ALA A 928 21.59 -7.91 -33.45
N GLN A 929 21.84 -7.14 -32.37
CA GLN A 929 23.19 -6.86 -31.87
C GLN A 929 23.94 -8.14 -31.52
N ILE A 930 23.30 -9.04 -30.78
CA ILE A 930 23.89 -10.30 -30.33
C ILE A 930 24.09 -11.23 -31.54
N ALA A 931 23.09 -11.33 -32.43
CA ALA A 931 23.17 -12.16 -33.63
C ALA A 931 24.34 -11.75 -34.55
N ILE A 932 24.52 -10.46 -34.80
CA ILE A 932 25.64 -9.95 -35.61
C ILE A 932 26.98 -10.22 -34.91
N THR A 933 27.03 -10.09 -33.58
CA THR A 933 28.25 -10.36 -32.81
C THR A 933 28.65 -11.83 -32.89
N ILE A 934 27.67 -12.76 -32.86
CA ILE A 934 27.91 -14.19 -33.08
C ILE A 934 28.52 -14.42 -34.47
N LEU A 935 28.03 -13.76 -35.51
CA LEU A 935 28.61 -13.87 -36.86
C LEU A 935 30.06 -13.39 -36.91
N ILE A 936 30.37 -12.29 -36.22
CA ILE A 936 31.76 -11.79 -36.07
C ILE A 936 32.61 -12.83 -35.32
N ALA A 937 32.11 -13.43 -34.24
CA ALA A 937 32.83 -14.44 -33.49
C ALA A 937 33.13 -15.69 -34.34
N VAL A 938 32.16 -16.16 -35.13
CA VAL A 938 32.33 -17.29 -36.07
C VAL A 938 33.33 -16.95 -37.17
N PHE A 939 33.30 -15.73 -37.71
CA PHE A 939 34.29 -15.27 -38.68
C PHE A 939 35.72 -15.36 -38.12
N PHE A 940 35.94 -14.84 -36.91
CA PHE A 940 37.26 -14.93 -36.28
C PHE A 940 37.65 -16.36 -35.87
N PHE A 941 36.69 -17.22 -35.56
CA PHE A 941 36.95 -18.65 -35.35
C PHE A 941 37.47 -19.33 -36.63
N ALA A 942 36.85 -19.06 -37.77
CA ALA A 942 37.32 -19.55 -39.06
C ALA A 942 38.71 -19.01 -39.40
N VAL A 943 38.96 -17.70 -39.16
CA VAL A 943 40.29 -17.09 -39.36
C VAL A 943 41.35 -17.76 -38.48
N PHE A 944 41.05 -18.01 -37.20
CA PHE A 944 41.96 -18.69 -36.29
C PHE A 944 42.30 -20.10 -36.77
N ASP A 945 41.29 -20.88 -37.15
CA ASP A 945 41.51 -22.28 -37.56
C ASP A 945 42.29 -22.38 -38.87
N ILE A 946 41.97 -21.55 -39.87
CA ILE A 946 42.70 -21.45 -41.14
C ILE A 946 44.17 -21.06 -40.92
N LEU A 947 44.42 -20.09 -40.03
CA LEU A 947 45.78 -19.62 -39.78
C LEU A 947 46.56 -20.56 -38.87
N SER A 948 45.88 -21.32 -37.99
CA SER A 948 46.45 -22.25 -37.00
C SER A 948 47.75 -21.70 -36.40
N PRO A 949 47.67 -20.55 -35.69
CA PRO A 949 48.80 -19.65 -35.51
C PRO A 949 49.81 -20.09 -34.45
N TYR A 950 49.38 -20.84 -33.42
CA TYR A 950 50.26 -21.25 -32.31
C TYR A 950 51.26 -22.35 -32.70
N THR A 951 52.43 -22.34 -32.06
CA THR A 951 53.44 -23.40 -32.18
C THR A 951 53.15 -24.60 -31.27
N SER A 952 52.60 -24.34 -30.08
CA SER A 952 52.16 -25.36 -29.12
C SER A 952 50.79 -25.92 -29.49
N GLU A 953 50.70 -27.23 -29.63
CA GLU A 953 49.40 -27.92 -29.83
C GLU A 953 48.47 -27.73 -28.63
N PHE A 954 49.02 -27.61 -27.42
CA PHE A 954 48.22 -27.35 -26.22
C PHE A 954 47.54 -25.98 -26.28
N ASP A 955 48.30 -24.93 -26.61
CA ASP A 955 47.77 -23.56 -26.74
C ASP A 955 46.74 -23.46 -27.87
N MET A 956 46.95 -24.23 -28.95
CA MET A 956 46.00 -24.36 -30.05
C MET A 956 44.65 -24.90 -29.56
N TRP A 957 44.66 -26.02 -28.83
CA TRP A 957 43.44 -26.63 -28.29
C TRP A 957 42.77 -25.76 -27.23
N LEU A 958 43.55 -25.11 -26.37
CA LEU A 958 43.05 -24.20 -25.34
C LEU A 958 42.35 -22.99 -25.98
N SER A 959 42.93 -22.38 -27.02
CA SER A 959 42.32 -21.27 -27.74
C SER A 959 41.07 -21.68 -28.52
N ARG A 960 41.05 -22.87 -29.14
CA ARG A 960 39.82 -23.42 -29.76
C ARG A 960 38.70 -23.58 -28.74
N GLY A 961 39.00 -24.19 -27.59
CA GLY A 961 38.05 -24.34 -26.48
C GLY A 961 37.51 -23.00 -26.00
N GLY A 962 38.40 -22.01 -25.83
CA GLY A 962 38.02 -20.66 -25.46
C GLY A 962 37.06 -19.97 -26.44
N GLN A 963 37.29 -20.13 -27.74
CA GLN A 963 36.41 -19.55 -28.77
C GLN A 963 35.04 -20.23 -28.82
N VAL A 964 34.97 -21.54 -28.59
CA VAL A 964 33.70 -22.27 -28.45
C VAL A 964 32.94 -21.77 -27.22
N VAL A 965 33.62 -21.55 -26.10
CA VAL A 965 33.01 -20.99 -24.89
C VAL A 965 32.44 -19.59 -25.15
N VAL A 966 33.18 -18.71 -25.83
CA VAL A 966 32.68 -17.37 -26.23
C VAL A 966 31.42 -17.48 -27.09
N PHE A 967 31.43 -18.35 -28.10
CA PHE A 967 30.29 -18.58 -28.97
C PHE A 967 29.06 -19.08 -28.19
N LEU A 968 29.23 -20.09 -27.34
CA LEU A 968 28.12 -20.66 -26.55
C LEU A 968 27.53 -19.64 -25.58
N SER A 969 28.35 -18.83 -24.93
CA SER A 969 27.86 -17.77 -24.04
C SER A 969 27.10 -16.68 -24.80
N MET A 970 27.57 -16.27 -25.98
CA MET A 970 26.84 -15.28 -26.81
C MET A 970 25.54 -15.85 -27.36
N PHE A 971 25.52 -17.15 -27.72
CA PHE A 971 24.31 -17.84 -28.15
C PHE A 971 23.28 -17.94 -27.02
N ASP A 972 23.71 -18.24 -25.79
CA ASP A 972 22.86 -18.23 -24.60
C ASP A 972 22.22 -16.85 -24.37
N LEU A 973 23.00 -15.77 -24.48
CA LEU A 973 22.47 -14.40 -24.40
C LEU A 973 21.44 -14.09 -25.49
N LEU A 974 21.61 -14.61 -26.70
CA LEU A 974 20.62 -14.44 -27.77
C LEU A 974 19.29 -15.14 -27.42
N LEU A 975 19.35 -16.36 -26.89
CA LEU A 975 18.16 -17.11 -26.47
C LEU A 975 17.43 -16.40 -25.33
N LEU A 976 18.17 -15.81 -24.39
CA LEU A 976 17.61 -14.98 -23.32
C LEU A 976 16.97 -13.69 -23.86
N LYS A 977 17.59 -13.06 -24.87
CA LYS A 977 17.11 -11.80 -25.43
C LYS A 977 15.86 -11.96 -26.31
N VAL A 978 15.70 -13.10 -26.99
CA VAL A 978 14.54 -13.41 -27.86
C VAL A 978 13.40 -14.06 -27.07
N ASP A 979 13.55 -14.19 -25.75
CA ASP A 979 12.57 -14.75 -24.82
C ASP A 979 11.98 -16.11 -25.26
N VAL A 980 12.87 -17.05 -25.63
CA VAL A 980 12.50 -18.45 -25.88
C VAL A 980 12.25 -19.20 -24.54
N SER A 981 12.15 -18.48 -23.42
CA SER A 981 12.42 -18.98 -22.07
C SER A 981 11.20 -19.43 -21.26
N HIS A 982 10.03 -19.60 -21.89
CA HIS A 982 8.84 -20.18 -21.26
C HIS A 982 9.00 -21.64 -20.74
N GLU A 983 10.20 -22.25 -20.81
CA GLU A 983 10.48 -23.59 -20.29
C GLU A 983 11.24 -23.59 -18.94
N ARG A 984 10.64 -24.27 -17.94
CA ARG A 984 11.12 -24.65 -16.59
C ARG A 984 12.53 -24.20 -16.17
N SER A 985 12.64 -23.59 -14.99
CA SER A 985 13.89 -23.17 -14.29
C SER A 985 15.04 -24.20 -14.26
N GLN A 986 14.76 -25.50 -14.44
CA GLN A 986 15.77 -26.55 -14.58
C GLN A 986 16.61 -26.42 -15.87
N SER A 987 16.04 -25.95 -16.97
CA SER A 987 16.74 -25.79 -18.26
C SER A 987 17.82 -24.70 -18.16
N GLN A 988 17.47 -23.54 -17.59
CA GLN A 988 18.37 -22.41 -17.36
C GLN A 988 19.57 -22.79 -16.46
N GLN A 989 19.33 -23.61 -15.43
CA GLN A 989 20.41 -24.12 -14.57
C GLN A 989 21.33 -25.10 -15.30
N ALA A 990 20.79 -25.92 -16.22
CA ALA A 990 21.60 -26.85 -17.01
C ALA A 990 22.54 -26.10 -17.97
N TYR A 991 22.05 -25.09 -18.69
CA TYR A 991 22.87 -24.24 -19.58
C TYR A 991 23.97 -23.52 -18.80
N ALA A 992 23.63 -22.91 -17.65
CA ALA A 992 24.60 -22.28 -16.78
C ALA A 992 25.68 -23.27 -16.30
N GLY A 993 25.29 -24.50 -15.96
CA GLY A 993 26.21 -25.56 -15.55
C GLY A 993 27.21 -25.95 -16.64
N VAL A 994 26.78 -26.03 -17.90
CA VAL A 994 27.66 -26.34 -19.05
C VAL A 994 28.71 -25.23 -19.24
N LEU A 995 28.31 -23.96 -19.16
CA LEU A 995 29.21 -22.82 -19.32
C LEU A 995 30.26 -22.76 -18.19
N VAL A 996 29.83 -22.98 -16.93
CA VAL A 996 30.75 -23.07 -15.79
C VAL A 996 31.73 -24.24 -15.96
N ALA A 997 31.25 -25.42 -16.36
CA ALA A 997 32.09 -26.59 -16.60
C ALA A 997 33.15 -26.32 -17.68
N GLY A 998 32.77 -25.63 -18.76
CA GLY A 998 33.71 -25.21 -19.82
C GLY A 998 34.87 -24.37 -19.29
N HIS A 999 34.59 -23.37 -18.46
CA HIS A 999 35.64 -22.53 -17.86
C HIS A 999 36.52 -23.32 -16.88
N VAL A 1000 35.92 -24.16 -16.03
CA VAL A 1000 36.67 -25.00 -15.08
C VAL A 1000 37.62 -25.94 -15.82
N LEU A 1001 37.19 -26.55 -16.92
CA LEU A 1001 38.03 -27.42 -17.74
C LEU A 1001 39.25 -26.68 -18.33
N MET A 1002 39.09 -25.42 -18.76
CA MET A 1002 40.21 -24.59 -19.22
C MET A 1002 41.23 -24.33 -18.10
N PHE A 1003 40.77 -24.01 -16.88
CA PHE A 1003 41.66 -23.83 -15.72
C PHE A 1003 42.37 -25.11 -15.30
N LEU A 1004 41.68 -26.25 -15.35
CA LEU A 1004 42.26 -27.56 -15.07
C LEU A 1004 43.31 -27.95 -16.12
N ALA A 1005 43.10 -27.59 -17.39
CA ALA A 1005 44.07 -27.81 -18.47
C ALA A 1005 45.39 -27.07 -18.18
N ILE A 1006 45.34 -25.79 -17.79
CA ILE A 1006 46.55 -25.04 -17.39
C ILE A 1006 47.21 -25.66 -16.17
N SER A 1007 46.42 -26.07 -15.18
CA SER A 1007 46.94 -26.71 -13.97
C SER A 1007 47.71 -28.00 -14.31
N ALA A 1008 47.17 -28.79 -15.25
CA ALA A 1008 47.84 -29.98 -15.77
C ALA A 1008 49.11 -29.65 -16.56
N GLU A 1009 49.11 -28.58 -17.36
CA GLU A 1009 50.29 -28.09 -18.08
C GLU A 1009 51.41 -27.67 -17.12
N VAL A 1010 51.09 -26.86 -16.09
CA VAL A 1010 52.04 -26.41 -15.06
C VAL A 1010 52.63 -27.61 -14.31
N VAL A 1011 51.79 -28.58 -13.92
CA VAL A 1011 52.26 -29.83 -13.28
C VAL A 1011 53.15 -30.63 -14.22
N GLY A 1012 52.80 -30.70 -15.52
CA GLY A 1012 53.60 -31.35 -16.56
C GLY A 1012 54.99 -30.71 -16.72
N ILE A 1013 55.06 -29.39 -16.80
CA ILE A 1013 56.31 -28.61 -16.87
C ILE A 1013 57.15 -28.82 -15.60
N CYS A 1014 56.52 -28.83 -14.42
CA CYS A 1014 57.19 -29.08 -13.15
C CYS A 1014 57.74 -30.52 -13.06
N TYR A 1015 56.98 -31.50 -13.54
CA TYR A 1015 57.38 -32.91 -13.57
C TYR A 1015 58.53 -33.15 -14.56
N ALA A 1016 58.45 -32.59 -15.77
CA ALA A 1016 59.52 -32.65 -16.76
C ALA A 1016 60.81 -31.98 -16.26
N SER A 1017 60.69 -30.82 -15.61
CA SER A 1017 61.81 -30.12 -14.99
C SER A 1017 62.47 -30.94 -13.86
N ARG A 1018 61.68 -31.69 -13.08
CA ARG A 1018 62.20 -32.59 -12.04
C ARG A 1018 62.88 -33.83 -12.64
N ARG A 1019 62.33 -34.41 -13.71
CA ARG A 1019 62.90 -35.57 -14.42
C ARG A 1019 64.24 -35.24 -15.09
N ASN A 1020 64.35 -34.08 -15.76
CA ASN A 1020 65.62 -33.64 -16.36
C ASN A 1020 66.71 -33.39 -15.29
N ARG A 1021 66.31 -32.97 -14.09
CA ARG A 1021 67.21 -32.78 -12.95
C ARG A 1021 67.82 -34.09 -12.45
N VAL A 1022 67.01 -35.16 -12.38
CA VAL A 1022 67.50 -36.51 -12.03
C VAL A 1022 68.48 -37.01 -13.10
N MET A 1023 68.21 -36.75 -14.38
CA MET A 1023 69.12 -37.15 -15.47
C MET A 1023 70.41 -36.32 -15.55
N GLU A 1024 70.41 -35.03 -15.16
CA GLU A 1024 71.63 -34.22 -15.04
C GLU A 1024 72.47 -34.60 -13.81
N GLU A 1025 71.83 -34.91 -12.68
CA GLU A 1025 72.52 -35.41 -11.47
C GLU A 1025 73.15 -36.79 -11.74
N ASP A 1026 72.49 -37.68 -12.48
CA ASP A 1026 73.05 -38.98 -12.90
C ASP A 1026 74.23 -38.84 -13.89
N LYS A 1027 74.19 -37.86 -14.80
CA LYS A 1027 75.33 -37.55 -15.71
C LYS A 1027 76.52 -36.93 -14.97
N ALA A 1028 76.28 -36.10 -13.95
CA ALA A 1028 77.33 -35.52 -13.12
C ALA A 1028 78.00 -36.57 -12.21
N PHE A 1029 77.27 -37.61 -11.81
CA PHE A 1029 77.81 -38.73 -11.03
C PHE A 1029 78.73 -39.65 -11.87
N LEU A 1030 78.52 -39.72 -13.19
CA LEU A 1030 79.32 -40.53 -14.12
C LEU A 1030 80.60 -39.86 -14.63
N SER A 1031 80.85 -38.58 -14.33
CA SER A 1031 82.01 -37.81 -14.83
C SER A 1031 83.18 -37.63 -13.85
N PHE A 1032 83.23 -38.34 -12.71
CA PHE A 1032 84.38 -38.29 -11.79
C PHE A 1032 85.48 -39.29 -12.18
N PRO A 1033 86.73 -38.84 -12.48
CA PRO A 1033 87.84 -39.74 -12.72
C PRO A 1033 88.50 -40.14 -11.39
N GLY A 1034 88.31 -41.41 -11.02
CA GLY A 1034 89.18 -42.09 -10.07
C GLY A 1034 88.51 -42.59 -8.80
N LEU A 1035 88.12 -43.86 -8.78
CA LEU A 1035 88.58 -44.83 -7.78
C LEU A 1035 88.08 -46.24 -8.11
N ARG A 1036 89.01 -47.18 -8.00
CA ARG A 1036 88.92 -48.61 -8.33
C ARG A 1036 87.76 -49.33 -7.64
N ALA A 1037 87.07 -50.21 -8.36
CA ALA A 1037 86.52 -51.43 -7.79
C ALA A 1037 86.60 -52.61 -8.78
N ARG A 1038 87.56 -53.48 -8.45
CA ARG A 1038 87.68 -54.93 -8.66
C ARG A 1038 86.51 -55.64 -9.34
N ALA A 1039 86.86 -56.42 -10.35
CA ALA A 1039 86.05 -57.44 -11.02
C ALA A 1039 85.34 -58.39 -10.04
N THR A 1040 84.09 -58.75 -10.36
CA THR A 1040 83.59 -60.14 -10.31
C THR A 1040 82.42 -60.30 -11.28
N SER A 1041 82.42 -61.45 -11.92
CA SER A 1041 81.52 -62.00 -12.94
C SER A 1041 80.11 -62.30 -12.44
N ASN A 1042 79.07 -62.04 -13.23
CA ASN A 1042 78.26 -63.08 -13.88
C ASN A 1042 77.00 -62.53 -14.58
N GLU A 1043 76.80 -63.05 -15.79
CA GLU A 1043 75.52 -63.48 -16.38
C GLU A 1043 74.42 -62.45 -16.67
N THR A 1044 74.33 -62.12 -17.96
CA THR A 1044 73.08 -61.82 -18.68
C THR A 1044 72.06 -62.97 -18.54
N PRO A 1045 70.75 -62.67 -18.69
CA PRO A 1045 70.18 -63.03 -19.97
C PRO A 1045 69.32 -61.95 -20.62
N VAL A 1046 69.45 -61.98 -21.94
CA VAL A 1046 68.67 -61.33 -23.00
C VAL A 1046 67.22 -61.81 -22.97
N PHE A 1047 66.25 -60.91 -23.19
CA PHE A 1047 65.08 -61.21 -24.03
C PHE A 1047 64.69 -60.00 -24.89
N LEU A 1048 64.88 -60.21 -26.19
CA LEU A 1048 64.42 -59.42 -27.32
C LEU A 1048 62.95 -59.75 -27.66
N ARG A 1049 62.20 -58.73 -28.11
CA ARG A 1049 61.33 -58.69 -29.33
C ARG A 1049 60.38 -57.48 -29.21
N SER A 1050 60.54 -56.40 -29.96
CA SER A 1050 60.34 -56.16 -31.41
C SER A 1050 58.86 -55.91 -31.81
N PRO A 1051 58.61 -55.11 -32.86
CA PRO A 1051 57.49 -54.15 -32.92
C PRO A 1051 56.49 -54.41 -34.06
N ALA A 1052 55.38 -53.67 -34.06
CA ALA A 1052 54.56 -53.22 -35.19
C ALA A 1052 53.44 -52.32 -34.61
N SER A 1053 53.00 -51.21 -35.18
CA SER A 1053 53.27 -50.48 -36.43
C SER A 1053 52.79 -49.05 -36.23
#